data_AF-A0A521MR57-F1
#
_entry.id   AF-A0A521MR57-F1
#
_cell.length_a   1.000
_cell.length_b   1.000
_cell.length_c   1.000
_cell.angle_alpha   90.00
_cell.angle_beta   90.00
_cell.angle_gamma   90.00
#
_symmetry.space_group_name_H-M   'P 1'
#
loop_
_entity.id
_entity.type
_entity.pdbx_description
1 polymer ?
#
loop_
_entity_poly.entity_id
_entity_poly.type
_entity_poly.pdbx_seq_one_letter_code
_entity_poly.pdbx_strand_id
1 'polypeptide(L)'
;MNNSVTMREDARTAIASGRTSLGIELGSTRIKACLIDSDTAQVLAEGGHDWENSLVDGVWTYELDDAVAGVRAAYADLASDAENRYGVTPRTLGSIGVSAMMHGYLAFDADDQLLVPFRTWRNTSTGPAAAELSELFGLNIPLRWSIAHLHQAVLDGESHVPSIRHITTLAGYLHWRLTGRRVLGVGDASGMFPIDSRTHDYDADLLARYDELVQPSVPGLGLAALLPEVLVAGRSAGELTADGAALLDPTGTVLPGIPLCPPEGDAGTGMVATCSVAPRTGNVSAGTSIFAMVVLERPLEHTHHELDLVTTPAGDPVAMVHCNNGASELGAWAGLFREFSAAAGTPIDSDTVFDALFRVSLEGAADAGGVLAYNHLAGEPIAGLTAGRPLVVRSPDSRFTLADFMRAQLYGVFGTLALGMRVLDSEGVRIDRMFAHGGLFRTAGVAQRFLAGALDAPVAVTETASAGGAWGIAVLGSYLEHAASGSTLGDFLRTRVFAGAEFSVSEPEPDDVAGFAAYLDRYRAGLAVESAAVDALPLESDTAAPVFDPEPELKEAIERIRKEVSDLHSQLTRYGLVQWTGGNISGRVPGADLFVIKPSGVDYDALAPHNMILCDLDGTVVPGTEGSDRSPSSDTAAHAYVYRQMPEVGGVVHTHSPYAVAWAARGEPIPCVTTAMADEFGGEVPIGPFAIIGDDSIGRGIVETLRGSRSRAVLMKNHGPFTVGKDARDAVKAAVMVEDVARSVLFSLQLGTPQPIAQENIDSLFNRYQNVYGQDPTGSLN
;
A
#
# COMPACT_ATOMS: atom_id res chain seq x y z
N MET A 1 25.00 -39.20 -6.63
CA MET A 1 25.48 -39.12 -5.23
C MET A 1 26.79 -38.34 -5.11
N ASN A 2 27.83 -38.55 -5.94
CA ASN A 2 29.06 -37.74 -5.84
C ASN A 2 28.87 -36.24 -6.20
N ASN A 3 28.11 -35.90 -7.24
CA ASN A 3 27.96 -34.51 -7.67
C ASN A 3 27.23 -33.61 -6.64
N SER A 4 26.22 -34.16 -5.95
CA SER A 4 25.44 -33.43 -4.95
C SER A 4 26.20 -33.17 -3.65
N VAL A 5 27.16 -34.05 -3.31
CA VAL A 5 28.02 -33.86 -2.13
C VAL A 5 29.09 -32.80 -2.42
N THR A 6 29.70 -32.83 -3.61
CA THR A 6 30.67 -31.81 -4.03
C THR A 6 30.05 -30.41 -4.11
N MET A 7 28.89 -30.26 -4.75
CA MET A 7 28.19 -28.97 -4.83
C MET A 7 27.82 -28.40 -3.45
N ARG A 8 27.48 -29.27 -2.49
CA ARG A 8 27.16 -28.86 -1.12
C ARG A 8 28.41 -28.37 -0.37
N GLU A 9 29.56 -29.02 -0.58
CA GLU A 9 30.82 -28.60 0.04
C GLU A 9 31.37 -27.32 -0.59
N ASP A 10 31.20 -27.14 -1.90
CA ASP A 10 31.59 -25.91 -2.61
C ASP A 10 30.76 -24.70 -2.13
N ALA A 11 29.45 -24.85 -2.02
CA ALA A 11 28.55 -23.82 -1.47
C ALA A 11 28.87 -23.47 -0.02
N ARG A 12 29.10 -24.49 0.83
CA ARG A 12 29.54 -24.29 2.22
C ARG A 12 30.85 -23.51 2.29
N THR A 13 31.81 -23.85 1.42
CA THR A 13 33.10 -23.17 1.33
C THR A 13 32.94 -21.73 0.87
N ALA A 14 32.08 -21.46 -0.14
CA ALA A 14 31.77 -20.11 -0.59
C ALA A 14 31.23 -19.25 0.55
N ILE A 15 30.22 -19.74 1.29
CA ILE A 15 29.63 -19.03 2.43
C ILE A 15 30.67 -18.80 3.55
N ALA A 16 31.44 -19.84 3.91
CA ALA A 16 32.43 -19.75 4.99
C ALA A 16 33.60 -18.79 4.68
N SER A 17 33.99 -18.71 3.41
CA SER A 17 35.08 -17.83 2.94
C SER A 17 34.62 -16.44 2.55
N GLY A 18 33.30 -16.18 2.53
CA GLY A 18 32.72 -14.92 2.09
C GLY A 18 32.77 -14.70 0.58
N ARG A 19 32.93 -15.73 -0.25
CA ARG A 19 32.83 -15.61 -1.72
C ARG A 19 31.38 -15.55 -2.19
N THR A 20 30.56 -14.76 -1.50
CA THR A 20 29.11 -14.68 -1.70
C THR A 20 28.64 -13.25 -1.75
N SER A 21 27.61 -12.97 -2.53
CA SER A 21 26.97 -11.67 -2.59
C SER A 21 25.56 -11.76 -1.99
N LEU A 22 25.22 -10.80 -1.12
CA LEU A 22 23.88 -10.68 -0.54
C LEU A 22 23.11 -9.57 -1.25
N GLY A 23 21.95 -9.90 -1.76
CA GLY A 23 20.97 -8.91 -2.22
C GLY A 23 19.79 -8.81 -1.28
N ILE A 24 19.35 -7.59 -0.98
CA ILE A 24 18.16 -7.30 -0.17
C ILE A 24 17.23 -6.45 -1.03
N GLU A 25 15.98 -6.87 -1.20
CA GLU A 25 14.97 -6.12 -1.94
C GLU A 25 13.77 -5.80 -1.04
N LEU A 26 13.40 -4.51 -0.95
CA LEU A 26 12.19 -4.04 -0.30
C LEU A 26 11.08 -3.84 -1.36
N GLY A 27 10.40 -4.94 -1.71
CA GLY A 27 9.24 -4.90 -2.61
C GLY A 27 7.97 -4.44 -1.90
N SER A 28 6.87 -4.20 -2.64
CA SER A 28 5.64 -3.61 -2.08
C SER A 28 4.86 -4.49 -1.09
N THR A 29 5.04 -5.81 -1.13
CA THR A 29 4.32 -6.74 -0.25
C THR A 29 5.23 -7.69 0.50
N ARG A 30 6.51 -7.75 0.10
CA ARG A 30 7.50 -8.65 0.68
C ARG A 30 8.90 -8.07 0.57
N ILE A 31 9.63 -8.14 1.67
CA ILE A 31 11.08 -7.94 1.71
C ILE A 31 11.75 -9.29 1.47
N LYS A 32 12.70 -9.33 0.55
CA LYS A 32 13.40 -10.56 0.14
C LYS A 32 14.90 -10.40 0.33
N ALA A 33 15.55 -11.43 0.84
CA ALA A 33 17.00 -11.52 0.90
C ALA A 33 17.44 -12.72 0.07
N CYS A 34 18.51 -12.57 -0.73
CA CYS A 34 19.05 -13.60 -1.60
C CYS A 34 20.57 -13.64 -1.48
N LEU A 35 21.12 -14.81 -1.14
CA LEU A 35 22.56 -15.04 -1.07
C LEU A 35 22.98 -15.85 -2.29
N ILE A 36 23.90 -15.31 -3.07
CA ILE A 36 24.43 -16.00 -4.26
C ILE A 36 25.91 -16.29 -4.11
N ASP A 37 26.37 -17.32 -4.80
CA ASP A 37 27.79 -17.52 -5.08
C ASP A 37 28.26 -16.44 -6.06
N SER A 38 29.36 -15.73 -5.72
CA SER A 38 29.77 -14.54 -6.48
C SER A 38 30.31 -14.87 -7.87
N ASP A 39 30.81 -16.09 -8.08
CA ASP A 39 31.42 -16.53 -9.34
C ASP A 39 30.37 -17.08 -10.31
N THR A 40 29.39 -17.81 -9.79
CA THR A 40 28.40 -18.56 -10.58
C THR A 40 27.01 -17.94 -10.59
N ALA A 41 26.76 -16.94 -9.73
CA ALA A 41 25.46 -16.35 -9.47
C ALA A 41 24.38 -17.35 -9.03
N GLN A 42 24.76 -18.56 -8.61
CA GLN A 42 23.81 -19.55 -8.11
C GLN A 42 23.26 -19.14 -6.75
N VAL A 43 21.95 -19.28 -6.59
CA VAL A 43 21.27 -19.03 -5.31
C VAL A 43 21.68 -20.08 -4.29
N LEU A 44 22.31 -19.62 -3.22
CA LEU A 44 22.75 -20.45 -2.09
C LEU A 44 21.71 -20.45 -0.99
N ALA A 45 21.17 -19.30 -0.62
CA ALA A 45 20.15 -19.20 0.44
C ALA A 45 19.19 -18.04 0.16
N GLU A 46 17.97 -18.16 0.67
CA GLU A 46 16.94 -17.14 0.53
C GLU A 46 16.24 -16.91 1.86
N GLY A 47 15.72 -15.70 2.05
CA GLY A 47 14.89 -15.36 3.21
C GLY A 47 13.86 -14.32 2.84
N GLY A 48 12.79 -14.22 3.63
CA GLY A 48 11.75 -13.23 3.36
C GLY A 48 10.95 -12.78 4.57
N HIS A 49 10.30 -11.65 4.40
CA HIS A 49 9.39 -11.07 5.37
C HIS A 49 8.23 -10.40 4.62
N ASP A 50 7.00 -10.80 4.94
CA ASP A 50 5.81 -10.15 4.39
C ASP A 50 5.50 -8.89 5.20
N TRP A 51 5.11 -7.83 4.50
CA TRP A 51 4.81 -6.52 5.08
C TRP A 51 3.79 -5.79 4.19
N GLU A 52 3.12 -4.78 4.73
CA GLU A 52 2.05 -4.07 4.05
C GLU A 52 2.18 -2.56 4.28
N ASN A 53 1.74 -1.78 3.30
CA ASN A 53 1.67 -0.33 3.45
C ASN A 53 0.46 0.07 4.30
N SER A 54 0.54 1.26 4.89
CA SER A 54 -0.58 1.90 5.59
C SER A 54 -0.98 3.18 4.88
N LEU A 55 -2.22 3.62 5.11
CA LEU A 55 -2.71 4.92 4.67
C LEU A 55 -2.73 5.85 5.90
N VAL A 56 -1.80 6.80 5.95
CA VAL A 56 -1.65 7.76 7.06
C VAL A 56 -1.88 9.16 6.50
N ASP A 57 -2.88 9.87 7.00
CA ASP A 57 -3.26 11.22 6.53
C ASP A 57 -3.46 11.31 5.01
N GLY A 58 -4.04 10.26 4.40
CA GLY A 58 -4.27 10.18 2.95
C GLY A 58 -3.03 9.86 2.12
N VAL A 59 -1.88 9.59 2.75
CA VAL A 59 -0.63 9.19 2.11
C VAL A 59 -0.37 7.71 2.32
N TRP A 60 -0.20 6.96 1.22
CA TRP A 60 0.27 5.57 1.27
C TRP A 60 1.74 5.54 1.66
N THR A 61 2.04 4.98 2.83
CA THR A 61 3.37 4.99 3.45
C THR A 61 3.78 3.62 3.97
N TYR A 62 5.08 3.46 4.22
CA TYR A 62 5.63 2.41 5.08
C TYR A 62 6.39 3.08 6.21
N GLU A 63 6.17 2.61 7.44
CA GLU A 63 6.98 3.04 8.56
C GLU A 63 8.43 2.55 8.38
N LEU A 64 9.39 3.46 8.53
CA LEU A 64 10.81 3.14 8.30
C LEU A 64 11.35 2.13 9.32
N ASP A 65 10.78 2.11 10.53
CA ASP A 65 11.12 1.13 11.55
C ASP A 65 10.63 -0.28 11.17
N ASP A 66 9.46 -0.38 10.53
CA ASP A 66 8.95 -1.65 10.00
C ASP A 66 9.80 -2.14 8.82
N ALA A 67 10.25 -1.22 7.96
CA ALA A 67 11.20 -1.55 6.89
C ALA A 67 12.50 -2.16 7.46
N VAL A 68 13.08 -1.55 8.51
CA VAL A 68 14.29 -2.07 9.18
C VAL A 68 14.01 -3.41 9.87
N ALA A 69 12.87 -3.55 10.56
CA ALA A 69 12.49 -4.79 11.21
C ALA A 69 12.31 -5.93 10.19
N GLY A 70 11.70 -5.64 9.05
CA GLY A 70 11.49 -6.61 7.98
C GLY A 70 12.80 -7.00 7.28
N VAL A 71 13.74 -6.08 7.09
CA VAL A 71 15.10 -6.40 6.59
C VAL A 71 15.83 -7.34 7.55
N ARG A 72 15.76 -7.08 8.86
CA ARG A 72 16.32 -7.98 9.89
C ARG A 72 15.70 -9.36 9.84
N ALA A 73 14.37 -9.44 9.72
CA ALA A 73 13.66 -10.70 9.64
C ALA A 73 14.04 -11.49 8.37
N ALA A 74 14.07 -10.83 7.21
CA ALA A 74 14.46 -11.46 5.95
C ALA A 74 15.92 -11.95 5.97
N TYR A 75 16.85 -11.18 6.54
CA TYR A 75 18.23 -11.62 6.72
C TYR A 75 18.35 -12.81 7.70
N ALA A 76 17.64 -12.77 8.82
CA ALA A 76 17.65 -13.86 9.80
C ALA A 76 17.09 -15.18 9.22
N ASP A 77 16.05 -15.09 8.41
CA ASP A 77 15.47 -16.22 7.67
C ASP A 77 16.50 -16.80 6.68
N LEU A 78 17.18 -15.93 5.92
CA LEU A 78 18.25 -16.33 5.00
C LEU A 78 19.44 -17.00 5.71
N ALA A 79 19.87 -16.44 6.85
CA ALA A 79 20.94 -17.01 7.65
C ALA A 79 20.55 -18.40 8.18
N SER A 80 19.28 -18.57 8.56
CA SER A 80 18.72 -19.86 8.98
C SER A 80 18.66 -20.85 7.81
N ASP A 81 18.27 -20.43 6.60
CA ASP A 81 18.28 -21.28 5.41
C ASP A 81 19.71 -21.74 5.06
N ALA A 82 20.69 -20.84 5.10
CA ALA A 82 22.10 -21.16 4.89
C ALA A 82 22.63 -22.20 5.90
N GLU A 83 22.32 -22.01 7.20
CA GLU A 83 22.69 -22.96 8.26
C GLU A 83 22.01 -24.32 8.05
N ASN A 84 20.70 -24.34 7.75
CA ASN A 84 19.95 -25.57 7.54
C ASN A 84 20.45 -26.37 6.33
N ARG A 85 20.77 -25.68 5.23
CA ARG A 85 21.20 -26.31 3.97
C ARG A 85 22.67 -26.71 4.00
N TYR A 86 23.56 -25.89 4.57
CA TYR A 86 25.01 -26.06 4.44
C TYR A 86 25.77 -26.18 5.77
N GLY A 87 25.11 -26.03 6.92
CA GLY A 87 25.73 -26.08 8.24
C GLY A 87 26.75 -24.96 8.45
N VAL A 88 26.49 -23.79 7.86
CA VAL A 88 27.31 -22.58 8.01
C VAL A 88 26.43 -21.34 7.92
N THR A 89 26.63 -20.43 8.86
CA THR A 89 26.04 -19.09 8.87
C THR A 89 27.02 -18.09 8.26
N PRO A 90 26.60 -17.19 7.35
CA PRO A 90 27.47 -16.16 6.78
C PRO A 90 28.00 -15.21 7.87
N ARG A 91 29.33 -15.02 7.92
CA ARG A 91 29.98 -14.06 8.84
C ARG A 91 30.59 -12.87 8.12
N THR A 92 30.97 -13.07 6.87
CA THR A 92 31.48 -12.06 5.95
C THR A 92 30.96 -12.39 4.57
N LEU A 93 30.88 -11.39 3.71
CA LEU A 93 30.38 -11.49 2.35
C LEU A 93 31.37 -10.76 1.43
N GLY A 94 31.34 -11.10 0.14
CA GLY A 94 32.12 -10.44 -0.88
C GLY A 94 31.51 -9.11 -1.25
N SER A 95 30.17 -9.01 -1.19
CA SER A 95 29.44 -7.76 -1.35
C SER A 95 28.02 -7.82 -0.79
N ILE A 96 27.43 -6.65 -0.57
CA ILE A 96 26.00 -6.47 -0.29
C ILE A 96 25.42 -5.48 -1.30
N GLY A 97 24.18 -5.71 -1.72
CA GLY A 97 23.42 -4.76 -2.52
C GLY A 97 22.00 -4.58 -2.00
N VAL A 98 21.49 -3.35 -2.12
CA VAL A 98 20.14 -2.97 -1.68
C VAL A 98 19.31 -2.56 -2.89
N SER A 99 18.12 -3.14 -2.99
CA SER A 99 17.08 -2.81 -3.95
C SER A 99 15.80 -2.41 -3.22
N ALA A 100 15.00 -1.53 -3.81
CA ALA A 100 13.66 -1.28 -3.32
C ALA A 100 12.73 -0.91 -4.47
N MET A 101 11.42 -0.87 -4.19
CA MET A 101 10.46 -0.29 -5.12
C MET A 101 10.94 1.08 -5.60
N MET A 102 10.94 1.29 -6.92
CA MET A 102 11.35 2.56 -7.48
C MET A 102 10.41 3.70 -7.08
N HIS A 103 10.99 4.90 -7.10
CA HIS A 103 10.35 6.18 -6.79
C HIS A 103 10.04 6.41 -5.31
N GLY A 104 9.36 7.53 -5.06
CA GLY A 104 8.90 7.94 -3.74
C GLY A 104 9.70 9.10 -3.14
N TYR A 105 9.27 9.55 -1.96
CA TYR A 105 9.76 10.77 -1.33
C TYR A 105 9.96 10.56 0.16
N LEU A 106 11.24 10.44 0.55
CA LEU A 106 11.69 10.54 1.94
C LEU A 106 12.47 11.84 2.09
N ALA A 107 11.99 12.74 2.94
CA ALA A 107 12.61 14.04 3.18
C ALA A 107 13.10 14.16 4.62
N PHE A 108 14.36 14.53 4.77
CA PHE A 108 15.04 14.55 6.06
C PHE A 108 15.60 15.93 6.37
N ASP A 109 15.66 16.27 7.65
CA ASP A 109 16.26 17.50 8.14
C ASP A 109 17.78 17.39 8.37
N ALA A 110 18.35 18.35 9.09
CA ALA A 110 19.78 18.41 9.42
C ALA A 110 20.19 17.38 10.49
N ASP A 111 19.22 16.89 11.28
CA ASP A 111 19.40 15.92 12.36
C ASP A 111 18.99 14.51 11.90
N ASP A 112 18.87 14.33 10.58
CA ASP A 112 18.58 13.05 9.94
C ASP A 112 17.22 12.47 10.35
N GLN A 113 16.29 13.33 10.78
CA GLN A 113 14.92 12.97 11.12
C GLN A 113 14.01 13.06 9.90
N LEU A 114 13.17 12.05 9.72
CA LEU A 114 12.16 12.04 8.67
C LEU A 114 11.12 13.14 8.98
N LEU A 115 10.94 14.06 8.04
CA LEU A 115 10.10 15.25 8.22
C LEU A 115 8.60 14.98 7.97
N VAL A 116 8.30 14.04 7.07
CA VAL A 116 6.94 13.64 6.69
C VAL A 116 6.91 12.14 6.38
N PRO A 117 5.76 11.46 6.52
CA PRO A 117 5.63 10.05 6.14
C PRO A 117 6.13 9.78 4.72
N PHE A 118 6.69 8.59 4.51
CA PHE A 118 7.19 8.16 3.20
C PHE A 118 6.07 8.21 2.16
N ARG A 119 6.22 9.05 1.13
CA ARG A 119 5.29 9.03 0.00
C ARG A 119 5.75 7.98 -1.00
N THR A 120 5.04 6.85 -1.05
CA THR A 120 5.29 5.75 -1.99
C THR A 120 4.81 6.08 -3.41
N TRP A 121 5.18 5.23 -4.38
CA TRP A 121 4.74 5.30 -5.78
C TRP A 121 3.22 5.29 -5.98
N ARG A 122 2.45 4.82 -4.99
CA ARG A 122 0.97 4.80 -5.04
C ARG A 122 0.33 6.17 -4.86
N ASN A 123 1.08 7.16 -4.39
CA ASN A 123 0.57 8.51 -4.18
C ASN A 123 0.54 9.27 -5.50
N THR A 124 -0.64 9.47 -6.06
CA THR A 124 -0.86 10.15 -7.36
C THR A 124 -1.37 11.59 -7.19
N SER A 125 -1.25 12.17 -6.00
CA SER A 125 -1.74 13.53 -5.68
C SER A 125 -0.91 14.68 -6.28
N THR A 126 0.13 14.39 -7.05
CA THR A 126 1.12 15.34 -7.59
C THR A 126 0.81 15.82 -9.01
N GLY A 127 -0.45 15.68 -9.46
CA GLY A 127 -0.89 16.04 -10.82
C GLY A 127 -0.48 17.46 -11.27
N PRO A 128 -0.80 18.50 -10.50
CA PRO A 128 -0.39 19.88 -10.82
C PRO A 128 1.13 20.02 -10.95
N ALA A 129 1.89 19.47 -10.00
CA ALA A 129 3.33 19.52 -10.00
C ALA A 129 3.95 18.81 -11.22
N ALA A 130 3.48 17.61 -11.52
CA ALA A 130 3.95 16.84 -12.67
C ALA A 130 3.67 17.56 -14.00
N ALA A 131 2.50 18.19 -14.15
CA ALA A 131 2.15 18.96 -15.35
C ALA A 131 3.09 20.17 -15.53
N GLU A 132 3.29 20.97 -14.49
CA GLU A 132 4.16 22.16 -14.52
C GLU A 132 5.62 21.76 -14.79
N LEU A 133 6.11 20.71 -14.13
CA LEU A 133 7.48 20.22 -14.32
C LEU A 133 7.67 19.60 -15.71
N SER A 134 6.65 18.91 -16.24
CA SER A 134 6.75 18.34 -17.59
C SER A 134 6.83 19.42 -18.66
N GLU A 135 6.02 20.47 -18.52
CA GLU A 135 6.07 21.64 -19.39
C GLU A 135 7.41 22.37 -19.24
N LEU A 136 7.87 22.57 -17.99
CA LEU A 136 9.16 23.18 -17.73
C LEU A 136 10.27 22.36 -18.39
N PHE A 137 10.42 21.08 -18.10
CA PHE A 137 11.56 20.31 -18.59
C PHE A 137 11.47 19.92 -20.07
N GLY A 138 10.28 19.93 -20.67
CA GLY A 138 10.06 19.46 -22.03
C GLY A 138 10.13 17.93 -22.14
N LEU A 139 9.87 17.22 -21.04
CA LEU A 139 9.85 15.77 -20.96
C LEU A 139 8.80 15.32 -19.93
N ASN A 140 8.28 14.11 -20.04
CA ASN A 140 7.25 13.61 -19.12
C ASN A 140 7.82 13.40 -17.71
N ILE A 141 7.23 14.05 -16.71
CA ILE A 141 7.53 13.85 -15.28
C ILE A 141 6.39 13.05 -14.64
N PRO A 142 6.62 11.77 -14.30
CA PRO A 142 5.60 10.94 -13.70
C PRO A 142 5.22 11.42 -12.29
N LEU A 143 3.93 11.27 -11.95
CA LEU A 143 3.36 11.66 -10.65
C LEU A 143 4.16 11.12 -9.45
N ARG A 144 4.66 9.90 -9.58
CA ARG A 144 5.33 9.16 -8.52
C ARG A 144 6.78 9.56 -8.27
N TRP A 145 7.39 10.37 -9.15
CA TRP A 145 8.79 10.76 -9.01
C TRP A 145 9.02 11.67 -7.80
N SER A 146 10.21 11.58 -7.20
CA SER A 146 10.57 12.37 -6.02
C SER A 146 10.44 13.89 -6.28
N ILE A 147 10.83 14.35 -7.47
CA ILE A 147 10.70 15.77 -7.83
C ILE A 147 9.24 16.24 -7.93
N ALA A 148 8.33 15.39 -8.40
CA ALA A 148 6.91 15.71 -8.44
C ALA A 148 6.34 15.84 -7.02
N HIS A 149 6.74 14.97 -6.09
CA HIS A 149 6.37 15.07 -4.67
C HIS A 149 6.95 16.30 -3.98
N LEU A 150 8.23 16.62 -4.21
CA LEU A 150 8.87 17.80 -3.65
C LEU A 150 8.19 19.08 -4.16
N HIS A 151 7.96 19.16 -5.47
CA HIS A 151 7.35 20.35 -6.07
C HIS A 151 5.88 20.49 -5.67
N GLN A 152 5.13 19.39 -5.55
CA GLN A 152 3.78 19.45 -4.99
C GLN A 152 3.78 20.00 -3.56
N ALA A 153 4.73 19.57 -2.72
CA ALA A 153 4.88 20.12 -1.36
C ALA A 153 5.21 21.62 -1.36
N VAL A 154 5.96 22.10 -2.36
CA VAL A 154 6.22 23.54 -2.56
C VAL A 154 4.95 24.28 -2.96
N LEU A 155 4.17 23.74 -3.91
CA LEU A 155 2.90 24.32 -4.36
C LEU A 155 1.87 24.40 -3.23
N ASP A 156 1.81 23.36 -2.40
CA ASP A 156 0.90 23.27 -1.26
C ASP A 156 1.36 24.09 -0.05
N GLY A 157 2.57 24.66 -0.09
CA GLY A 157 3.15 25.45 0.99
C GLY A 157 3.40 24.63 2.26
N GLU A 158 3.74 23.35 2.12
CA GLU A 158 3.90 22.44 3.24
C GLU A 158 5.04 22.88 4.17
N SER A 159 4.80 22.84 5.48
CA SER A 159 5.67 23.46 6.48
C SER A 159 7.06 22.81 6.62
N HIS A 160 7.24 21.57 6.17
CA HIS A 160 8.53 20.88 6.25
C HIS A 160 9.51 21.31 5.17
N VAL A 161 9.05 21.86 4.04
CA VAL A 161 9.89 22.16 2.86
C VAL A 161 11.14 22.98 3.20
N PRO A 162 11.08 24.07 4.01
CA PRO A 162 12.27 24.84 4.37
C PRO A 162 13.30 24.09 5.23
N SER A 163 12.85 23.04 5.93
CA SER A 163 13.67 22.22 6.83
C SER A 163 14.41 21.10 6.12
N ILE A 164 14.06 20.80 4.86
CA ILE A 164 14.68 19.71 4.09
C ILE A 164 16.18 19.98 3.91
N ARG A 165 16.99 18.97 4.18
CA ARG A 165 18.43 18.97 3.93
C ARG A 165 18.89 17.87 2.99
N HIS A 166 18.11 16.81 2.87
CA HIS A 166 18.31 15.82 1.82
C HIS A 166 17.02 15.02 1.58
N ILE A 167 16.91 14.48 0.38
CA ILE A 167 15.84 13.55 -0.02
C ILE A 167 16.45 12.27 -0.59
N THR A 168 15.75 11.15 -0.47
CA THR A 168 16.19 9.86 -1.05
C THR A 168 14.99 8.93 -1.29
N THR A 169 15.23 7.84 -2.01
CA THR A 169 14.34 6.69 -2.11
C THR A 169 14.53 5.72 -0.94
N LEU A 170 13.68 4.71 -0.83
CA LEU A 170 13.77 3.66 0.18
C LEU A 170 15.06 2.84 0.06
N ALA A 171 15.53 2.56 -1.17
CA ALA A 171 16.80 1.86 -1.39
C ALA A 171 17.99 2.69 -0.89
N GLY A 172 18.02 3.98 -1.25
CA GLY A 172 19.05 4.90 -0.76
C GLY A 172 19.03 5.11 0.75
N TYR A 173 17.83 5.14 1.37
CA TYR A 173 17.69 5.20 2.82
C TYR A 173 18.35 3.99 3.50
N LEU A 174 17.99 2.76 3.13
CA LEU A 174 18.58 1.58 3.76
C LEU A 174 20.09 1.50 3.49
N HIS A 175 20.53 1.82 2.27
CA HIS A 175 21.96 1.86 1.94
C HIS A 175 22.73 2.86 2.81
N TRP A 176 22.18 4.04 3.01
CA TRP A 176 22.75 5.05 3.89
C TRP A 176 22.81 4.57 5.34
N ARG A 177 21.75 3.90 5.83
CA ARG A 177 21.75 3.30 7.18
C ARG A 177 22.80 2.19 7.34
N LEU A 178 23.18 1.49 6.27
CA LEU A 178 24.21 0.45 6.31
C LEU A 178 25.64 1.01 6.17
N THR A 179 25.83 2.06 5.37
CA THR A 179 27.17 2.53 4.94
C THR A 179 27.57 3.90 5.46
N GLY A 180 26.62 4.70 5.93
CA GLY A 180 26.81 6.12 6.21
C GLY A 180 26.94 7.01 4.96
N ARG A 181 26.85 6.46 3.74
CA ARG A 181 26.92 7.22 2.48
C ARG A 181 25.53 7.45 1.88
N ARG A 182 25.27 8.67 1.42
CA ARG A 182 24.05 9.05 0.69
C ARG A 182 24.31 9.01 -0.80
N VAL A 183 24.10 7.83 -1.39
CA VAL A 183 24.33 7.56 -2.80
C VAL A 183 23.14 6.79 -3.37
N LEU A 184 22.92 6.89 -4.67
CA LEU A 184 22.00 6.05 -5.42
C LEU A 184 22.67 5.48 -6.65
N GLY A 185 22.23 4.28 -7.03
CA GLY A 185 22.40 3.75 -8.37
C GLY A 185 21.67 4.63 -9.38
N VAL A 186 22.26 4.81 -10.56
CA VAL A 186 21.73 5.69 -11.61
C VAL A 186 20.32 5.27 -12.05
N GLY A 187 19.99 3.98 -12.01
CA GLY A 187 18.65 3.48 -12.31
C GLY A 187 17.61 4.04 -11.34
N ASP A 188 17.83 3.93 -10.04
CA ASP A 188 16.93 4.50 -9.03
C ASP A 188 16.93 6.05 -9.02
N ALA A 189 18.10 6.65 -9.23
CA ALA A 189 18.24 8.11 -9.33
C ALA A 189 17.40 8.71 -10.47
N SER A 190 17.28 7.99 -11.60
CA SER A 190 16.42 8.38 -12.71
C SER A 190 14.93 8.40 -12.36
N GLY A 191 14.52 7.70 -11.29
CA GLY A 191 13.18 7.78 -10.71
C GLY A 191 12.98 8.95 -9.72
N MET A 192 14.04 9.72 -9.42
CA MET A 192 13.98 10.93 -8.59
C MET A 192 13.94 12.21 -9.45
N PHE A 193 14.81 12.30 -10.45
CA PHE A 193 15.01 13.46 -11.32
C PHE A 193 15.66 13.03 -12.65
N PRO A 194 15.46 13.75 -13.77
CA PRO A 194 16.07 13.41 -15.05
C PRO A 194 17.60 13.25 -15.02
N ILE A 195 18.12 12.28 -15.78
CA ILE A 195 19.55 11.95 -15.91
C ILE A 195 20.06 12.35 -17.29
N ASP A 196 21.22 13.03 -17.37
CA ASP A 196 21.93 13.25 -18.63
C ASP A 196 22.70 11.98 -19.02
N SER A 197 22.25 11.33 -20.10
CA SER A 197 22.86 10.13 -20.68
C SER A 197 24.35 10.25 -21.05
N ARG A 198 24.94 11.45 -21.11
CA ARG A 198 26.37 11.64 -21.38
C ARG A 198 27.22 11.63 -20.12
N THR A 199 26.67 12.11 -19.00
CA THR A 199 27.36 12.23 -17.72
C THR A 199 27.01 11.09 -16.77
N HIS A 200 25.86 10.44 -16.99
CA HIS A 200 25.24 9.45 -16.09
C HIS A 200 24.97 10.04 -14.69
N ASP A 201 24.59 11.31 -14.65
CA ASP A 201 24.28 12.08 -13.45
C ASP A 201 23.05 12.96 -13.72
N TYR A 202 22.51 13.61 -12.69
CA TYR A 202 21.37 14.52 -12.83
C TYR A 202 21.64 15.61 -13.89
N ASP A 203 20.62 15.89 -14.70
CA ASP A 203 20.73 16.91 -15.74
C ASP A 203 20.89 18.31 -15.12
N ALA A 204 22.10 18.87 -15.26
CA ALA A 204 22.48 20.14 -14.64
C ALA A 204 21.68 21.34 -15.18
N ASP A 205 21.27 21.30 -16.45
CA ASP A 205 20.48 22.38 -17.04
C ASP A 205 19.05 22.35 -16.50
N LEU A 206 18.46 21.15 -16.36
CA LEU A 206 17.14 20.99 -15.76
C LEU A 206 17.12 21.32 -14.27
N LEU A 207 18.18 20.97 -13.53
CA LEU A 207 18.37 21.39 -12.13
C LEU A 207 18.34 22.91 -12.00
N ALA A 208 19.09 23.63 -12.84
CA ALA A 208 19.14 25.09 -12.80
C ALA A 208 17.77 25.73 -13.11
N ARG A 209 17.00 25.15 -14.04
CA ARG A 209 15.64 25.61 -14.39
C ARG A 209 14.67 25.38 -13.24
N TYR A 210 14.76 24.25 -12.56
CA TYR A 210 13.95 24.00 -11.37
C TYR A 210 14.29 24.97 -10.24
N ASP A 211 15.58 25.19 -9.97
CA ASP A 211 16.02 26.11 -8.94
C ASP A 211 15.49 27.54 -9.19
N GLU A 212 15.48 28.00 -10.45
CA GLU A 212 14.89 29.28 -10.85
C GLU A 212 13.36 29.32 -10.62
N LEU A 213 12.64 28.24 -10.97
CA LEU A 213 11.19 28.13 -10.77
C LEU A 213 10.81 28.29 -9.29
N VAL A 214 11.56 27.66 -8.38
CA VAL A 214 11.19 27.59 -6.95
C VAL A 214 11.69 28.76 -6.10
N GLN A 215 12.67 29.53 -6.56
CA GLN A 215 13.22 30.67 -5.78
C GLN A 215 12.16 31.64 -5.22
N PRO A 216 11.09 32.02 -5.96
CA PRO A 216 10.07 32.94 -5.44
C PRO A 216 9.28 32.37 -4.26
N SER A 217 9.07 31.05 -4.24
CA SER A 217 8.27 30.34 -3.22
C SER A 217 9.13 29.90 -2.04
N VAL A 218 10.34 29.40 -2.30
CA VAL A 218 11.28 28.89 -1.28
C VAL A 218 12.69 29.43 -1.55
N PRO A 219 12.98 30.69 -1.14
CA PRO A 219 14.28 31.31 -1.40
C PRO A 219 15.44 30.51 -0.80
N GLY A 220 16.47 30.24 -1.62
CA GLY A 220 17.68 29.52 -1.19
C GLY A 220 17.56 27.99 -1.24
N LEU A 221 16.43 27.43 -1.69
CA LEU A 221 16.35 26.02 -2.06
C LEU A 221 17.25 25.79 -3.29
N GLY A 222 18.15 24.81 -3.20
CA GLY A 222 18.98 24.35 -4.32
C GLY A 222 18.88 22.84 -4.42
N LEU A 223 18.21 22.34 -5.46
CA LEU A 223 17.82 20.93 -5.56
C LEU A 223 19.03 19.99 -5.61
N ALA A 224 20.10 20.38 -6.29
CA ALA A 224 21.32 19.58 -6.40
C ALA A 224 21.94 19.25 -5.02
N ALA A 225 21.75 20.11 -4.02
CA ALA A 225 22.27 19.88 -2.67
C ALA A 225 21.40 18.91 -1.85
N LEU A 226 20.16 18.67 -2.27
CA LEU A 226 19.23 17.77 -1.59
C LEU A 226 19.29 16.34 -2.13
N LEU A 227 19.70 16.18 -3.38
CA LEU A 227 19.75 14.89 -4.06
C LEU A 227 21.00 14.08 -3.66
N PRO A 228 20.92 12.73 -3.63
CA PRO A 228 22.05 11.86 -3.34
C PRO A 228 23.07 11.84 -4.49
N GLU A 229 24.32 11.46 -4.22
CA GLU A 229 25.33 11.27 -5.29
C GLU A 229 24.93 10.08 -6.18
N VAL A 230 24.99 10.25 -7.50
CA VAL A 230 24.65 9.21 -8.48
C VAL A 230 25.87 8.35 -8.82
N LEU A 231 25.71 7.03 -8.80
CA LEU A 231 26.73 6.05 -9.14
C LEU A 231 26.21 5.04 -10.15
N VAL A 232 27.05 4.69 -11.13
CA VAL A 232 26.77 3.56 -12.04
C VAL A 232 27.21 2.23 -11.43
N ALA A 233 26.60 1.14 -11.88
CA ALA A 233 26.96 -0.22 -11.50
C ALA A 233 28.47 -0.48 -11.63
N GLY A 234 29.04 -1.22 -10.67
CA GLY A 234 30.46 -1.52 -10.62
C GLY A 234 31.31 -0.47 -9.86
N ARG A 235 30.73 0.66 -9.44
CA ARG A 235 31.39 1.65 -8.56
C ARG A 235 31.19 1.27 -7.09
N SER A 236 32.19 1.50 -6.25
CA SER A 236 32.05 1.29 -4.80
C SER A 236 31.11 2.35 -4.19
N ALA A 237 30.09 1.87 -3.49
CA ALA A 237 29.09 2.71 -2.82
C ALA A 237 29.29 2.78 -1.30
N GLY A 238 30.47 2.36 -0.81
CA GLY A 238 30.81 2.32 0.61
C GLY A 238 31.02 0.89 1.12
N GLU A 239 31.18 0.78 2.44
CA GLU A 239 31.34 -0.50 3.15
C GLU A 239 30.37 -0.56 4.32
N LEU A 240 29.98 -1.77 4.71
CA LEU A 240 29.11 -2.03 5.85
C LEU A 240 29.79 -1.52 7.13
N THR A 241 29.19 -0.50 7.74
CA THR A 241 29.68 0.07 9.00
C THR A 241 29.39 -0.87 10.18
N ALA A 242 29.98 -0.62 11.34
CA ALA A 242 29.66 -1.37 12.56
C ALA A 242 28.17 -1.22 12.94
N ASP A 243 27.62 0.00 12.83
CA ASP A 243 26.21 0.28 13.09
C ASP A 243 25.31 -0.38 12.02
N GLY A 244 25.74 -0.37 10.76
CA GLY A 244 25.06 -1.06 9.66
C GLY A 244 25.03 -2.58 9.86
N ALA A 245 26.14 -3.18 10.31
CA ALA A 245 26.19 -4.61 10.63
C ALA A 245 25.24 -4.96 11.79
N ALA A 246 25.21 -4.13 12.85
CA ALA A 246 24.27 -4.30 13.96
C ALA A 246 22.80 -4.03 13.57
N LEU A 247 22.57 -3.18 12.57
CA LEU A 247 21.25 -2.96 11.98
C LEU A 247 20.79 -4.21 11.23
N LEU A 248 21.62 -4.76 10.34
CA LEU A 248 21.29 -5.93 9.52
C LEU A 248 21.16 -7.20 10.35
N ASP A 249 22.12 -7.44 11.25
CA ASP A 249 22.21 -8.63 12.10
C ASP A 249 22.47 -8.24 13.57
N PRO A 250 21.40 -8.14 14.38
CA PRO A 250 21.52 -7.83 15.81
C PRO A 250 22.28 -8.87 16.63
N THR A 251 22.55 -10.07 16.09
CA THR A 251 23.32 -11.11 16.78
C THR A 251 24.83 -10.82 16.78
N GLY A 252 25.29 -9.94 15.89
CA GLY A 252 26.71 -9.62 15.70
C GLY A 252 27.50 -10.73 14.99
N THR A 253 26.82 -11.60 14.25
CA THR A 253 27.47 -12.69 13.48
C THR A 253 28.14 -12.13 12.22
N VAL A 254 27.46 -11.22 11.53
CA VAL A 254 27.99 -10.48 10.38
C VAL A 254 29.01 -9.42 10.84
N LEU A 255 30.16 -9.42 10.18
CA LEU A 255 31.24 -8.48 10.44
C LEU A 255 31.13 -7.22 9.54
N PRO A 256 31.54 -6.03 10.03
CA PRO A 256 31.65 -4.82 9.21
C PRO A 256 32.79 -4.93 8.17
N GLY A 257 32.85 -3.97 7.24
CA GLY A 257 33.89 -3.89 6.19
C GLY A 257 33.53 -4.60 4.89
N ILE A 258 32.29 -5.09 4.76
CA ILE A 258 31.79 -5.71 3.52
C ILE A 258 31.48 -4.60 2.51
N PRO A 259 31.97 -4.64 1.27
CA PRO A 259 31.69 -3.59 0.29
C PRO A 259 30.24 -3.62 -0.18
N LEU A 260 29.67 -2.45 -0.47
CA LEU A 260 28.33 -2.32 -1.06
C LEU A 260 28.39 -1.79 -2.49
N CYS A 261 27.53 -2.33 -3.35
CA CYS A 261 27.26 -1.76 -4.67
C CYS A 261 26.24 -0.60 -4.56
N PRO A 262 26.13 0.25 -5.58
CA PRO A 262 25.14 1.32 -5.57
C PRO A 262 23.73 0.73 -5.38
N PRO A 263 22.90 1.31 -4.50
CA PRO A 263 21.56 0.80 -4.28
C PRO A 263 20.68 1.12 -5.49
N GLU A 264 19.86 0.19 -5.94
CA GLU A 264 19.12 0.31 -7.19
C GLU A 264 17.61 0.14 -7.02
N GLY A 265 16.88 0.52 -8.07
CA GLY A 265 15.46 0.31 -8.18
C GLY A 265 15.09 -1.12 -8.56
N ASP A 266 13.88 -1.55 -8.21
CA ASP A 266 13.32 -2.84 -8.60
C ASP A 266 13.25 -3.03 -10.13
N ALA A 267 12.94 -1.99 -10.91
CA ALA A 267 12.96 -2.10 -12.37
C ALA A 267 14.39 -2.35 -12.91
N GLY A 268 15.38 -1.60 -12.42
CA GLY A 268 16.79 -1.76 -12.82
C GLY A 268 17.36 -3.13 -12.45
N THR A 269 17.05 -3.62 -11.25
CA THR A 269 17.45 -4.97 -10.81
C THR A 269 16.68 -6.07 -11.53
N GLY A 270 15.43 -5.81 -11.92
CA GLY A 270 14.65 -6.64 -12.84
C GLY A 270 15.33 -6.79 -14.20
N MET A 271 15.87 -5.70 -14.76
CA MET A 271 16.62 -5.75 -16.03
C MET A 271 17.92 -6.56 -15.92
N VAL A 272 18.61 -6.47 -14.79
CA VAL A 272 19.76 -7.32 -14.49
C VAL A 272 19.34 -8.78 -14.40
N ALA A 273 18.21 -9.04 -13.73
CA ALA A 273 17.67 -10.38 -13.56
C ALA A 273 17.26 -11.06 -14.87
N THR A 274 17.07 -10.28 -15.94
CA THR A 274 16.67 -10.76 -17.27
C THR A 274 17.74 -10.57 -18.35
N CYS A 275 18.96 -10.13 -18.01
CA CYS A 275 20.03 -9.86 -18.97
C CYS A 275 19.64 -8.81 -20.04
N SER A 276 18.79 -7.83 -19.68
CA SER A 276 18.16 -6.89 -20.62
C SER A 276 18.66 -5.46 -20.44
N VAL A 277 19.98 -5.28 -20.26
CA VAL A 277 20.62 -3.98 -20.01
C VAL A 277 21.32 -3.40 -21.25
N ALA A 278 21.34 -4.11 -22.37
CA ALA A 278 22.01 -3.67 -23.59
C ALA A 278 21.03 -2.89 -24.50
N PRO A 279 21.50 -1.89 -25.28
CA PRO A 279 20.67 -1.21 -26.28
C PRO A 279 19.93 -2.18 -27.20
N ARG A 280 18.69 -1.84 -27.57
CA ARG A 280 17.74 -2.68 -28.33
C ARG A 280 17.30 -3.96 -27.64
N THR A 281 17.66 -4.15 -26.38
CA THR A 281 17.06 -5.20 -25.55
C THR A 281 16.09 -4.59 -24.57
N GLY A 282 15.20 -5.41 -24.04
CA GLY A 282 14.25 -4.98 -23.03
C GLY A 282 13.70 -6.15 -22.25
N ASN A 283 12.92 -5.86 -21.22
CA ASN A 283 12.18 -6.90 -20.50
C ASN A 283 10.70 -6.53 -20.40
N VAL A 284 9.88 -7.56 -20.19
CA VAL A 284 8.46 -7.42 -19.88
C VAL A 284 8.19 -8.23 -18.63
N SER A 285 7.62 -7.57 -17.62
CA SER A 285 7.07 -8.25 -16.46
C SER A 285 5.55 -8.29 -16.57
N ALA A 286 4.95 -9.48 -16.60
CA ALA A 286 3.50 -9.64 -16.64
C ALA A 286 2.99 -10.37 -15.38
N GLY A 287 2.38 -9.60 -14.49
CA GLY A 287 1.73 -10.05 -13.26
C GLY A 287 0.33 -9.44 -13.12
N THR A 288 -0.01 -8.97 -11.91
CA THR A 288 -1.26 -8.21 -11.68
C THR A 288 -1.28 -6.89 -12.44
N SER A 289 -0.11 -6.26 -12.61
CA SER A 289 0.19 -5.18 -13.56
C SER A 289 1.16 -5.69 -14.63
N ILE A 290 1.38 -4.90 -15.69
CA ILE A 290 2.35 -5.21 -16.73
C ILE A 290 3.20 -3.98 -17.03
N PHE A 291 4.51 -4.16 -17.16
CA PHE A 291 5.39 -3.10 -17.64
C PHE A 291 6.44 -3.65 -18.59
N ALA A 292 6.89 -2.81 -19.52
CA ALA A 292 8.00 -3.09 -20.40
C ALA A 292 9.09 -2.02 -20.24
N MET A 293 10.34 -2.45 -20.24
CA MET A 293 11.51 -1.58 -20.25
C MET A 293 12.27 -1.83 -21.55
N VAL A 294 12.55 -0.79 -22.33
CA VAL A 294 13.32 -0.90 -23.59
C VAL A 294 14.53 0.00 -23.52
N VAL A 295 15.73 -0.57 -23.64
CA VAL A 295 16.99 0.19 -23.65
C VAL A 295 17.16 0.87 -25.01
N LEU A 296 17.27 2.19 -24.98
CA LEU A 296 17.31 3.03 -26.15
C LEU A 296 18.75 3.16 -26.69
N GLU A 297 18.90 3.24 -28.01
CA GLU A 297 20.19 3.56 -28.65
C GLU A 297 20.52 5.05 -28.62
N ARG A 298 19.48 5.87 -28.45
CA ARG A 298 19.51 7.33 -28.53
C ARG A 298 18.32 7.92 -27.75
N PRO A 299 18.40 9.18 -27.30
CA PRO A 299 17.24 9.88 -26.76
C PRO A 299 16.07 9.92 -27.77
N LEU A 300 14.84 9.97 -27.25
CA LEU A 300 13.64 10.17 -28.07
C LEU A 300 13.62 11.58 -28.67
N GLU A 301 13.04 11.73 -29.85
CA GLU A 301 12.94 13.01 -30.57
C GLU A 301 11.78 13.87 -30.05
N HIS A 302 10.68 13.23 -29.63
CA HIS A 302 9.49 13.91 -29.12
C HIS A 302 9.18 13.51 -27.68
N THR A 303 8.50 14.42 -26.97
CA THR A 303 7.96 14.18 -25.65
C THR A 303 6.68 13.34 -25.75
N HIS A 304 6.62 12.26 -24.98
CA HIS A 304 5.48 11.35 -24.91
C HIS A 304 5.06 11.18 -23.46
N HIS A 305 3.80 11.41 -23.14
CA HIS A 305 3.26 11.28 -21.78
C HIS A 305 3.02 9.82 -21.38
N GLU A 306 2.98 8.94 -22.37
CA GLU A 306 2.80 7.50 -22.25
C GLU A 306 4.07 6.76 -21.82
N LEU A 307 5.22 7.44 -21.88
CA LEU A 307 6.54 6.85 -21.64
C LEU A 307 7.21 7.52 -20.44
N ASP A 308 7.75 6.69 -19.56
CA ASP A 308 8.58 7.14 -18.45
C ASP A 308 10.05 6.92 -18.84
N LEU A 309 10.87 7.96 -18.77
CA LEU A 309 12.29 7.88 -19.12
C LEU A 309 13.12 7.61 -17.86
N VAL A 310 13.70 6.41 -17.80
CA VAL A 310 14.58 5.95 -16.70
C VAL A 310 15.90 5.45 -17.28
N THR A 311 16.77 4.85 -16.48
CA THR A 311 18.04 4.28 -16.98
C THR A 311 18.26 2.84 -16.55
N THR A 312 19.12 2.13 -17.26
CA THR A 312 19.73 0.89 -16.76
C THR A 312 20.65 1.20 -15.58
N PRO A 313 21.06 0.20 -14.78
CA PRO A 313 22.11 0.39 -13.76
C PRO A 313 23.47 0.82 -14.33
N ALA A 314 23.68 0.72 -15.65
CA ALA A 314 24.89 1.21 -16.32
C ALA A 314 24.77 2.67 -16.79
N GLY A 315 23.58 3.27 -16.72
CA GLY A 315 23.30 4.65 -17.15
C GLY A 315 22.72 4.77 -18.55
N ASP A 316 22.47 3.66 -19.25
CA ASP A 316 21.86 3.70 -20.58
C ASP A 316 20.39 4.13 -20.49
N PRO A 317 19.90 5.00 -21.39
CA PRO A 317 18.51 5.47 -21.36
C PRO A 317 17.53 4.33 -21.65
N VAL A 318 16.42 4.31 -20.92
CA VAL A 318 15.38 3.29 -20.99
C VAL A 318 14.01 3.96 -21.10
N ALA A 319 13.23 3.56 -22.08
CA ALA A 319 11.81 3.89 -22.10
C ALA A 319 11.02 2.80 -21.35
N MET A 320 10.27 3.23 -20.35
CA MET A 320 9.37 2.40 -19.57
C MET A 320 7.93 2.64 -20.02
N VAL A 321 7.26 1.58 -20.41
CA VAL A 321 5.81 1.52 -20.63
C VAL A 321 5.20 0.87 -19.39
N HIS A 322 4.47 1.63 -18.58
CA HIS A 322 3.86 1.12 -17.35
C HIS A 322 2.34 1.04 -17.49
N CYS A 323 1.77 -0.15 -17.32
CA CYS A 323 0.34 -0.39 -17.36
C CYS A 323 -0.17 -0.89 -16.00
N ASN A 324 -1.26 -0.31 -15.53
CA ASN A 324 -1.85 -0.69 -14.24
C ASN A 324 -2.51 -2.07 -14.28
N ASN A 325 -3.01 -2.49 -15.45
CA ASN A 325 -3.80 -3.71 -15.61
C ASN A 325 -3.02 -4.82 -16.33
N GLY A 326 -2.76 -5.93 -15.65
CA GLY A 326 -2.07 -7.10 -16.19
C GLY A 326 -2.98 -8.32 -16.37
N ALA A 327 -2.49 -9.49 -15.97
CA ALA A 327 -3.12 -10.79 -16.22
C ALA A 327 -4.23 -11.17 -15.23
N SER A 328 -4.59 -10.30 -14.28
CA SER A 328 -5.55 -10.60 -13.20
C SER A 328 -6.89 -11.14 -13.71
N GLU A 329 -7.42 -10.57 -14.80
CA GLU A 329 -8.72 -10.96 -15.36
C GLU A 329 -8.73 -12.39 -15.92
N LEU A 330 -7.58 -12.93 -16.35
CA LEU A 330 -7.48 -14.34 -16.76
C LEU A 330 -7.83 -15.29 -15.61
N GLY A 331 -7.55 -14.89 -14.37
CA GLY A 331 -7.93 -15.65 -13.17
C GLY A 331 -9.44 -15.74 -12.97
N ALA A 332 -10.17 -14.66 -13.24
CA ALA A 332 -11.63 -14.65 -13.16
C ALA A 332 -12.25 -15.61 -14.19
N TRP A 333 -11.77 -15.56 -15.44
CA TRP A 333 -12.21 -16.47 -16.49
C TRP A 333 -11.89 -17.95 -16.18
N ALA A 334 -10.66 -18.25 -15.74
CA ALA A 334 -10.29 -19.60 -15.33
C ALA A 334 -11.18 -20.11 -14.18
N GLY A 335 -11.54 -19.24 -13.22
CA GLY A 335 -12.50 -19.53 -12.17
C GLY A 335 -13.87 -19.96 -12.71
N LEU A 336 -14.42 -19.20 -13.67
CA LEU A 336 -15.69 -19.51 -14.31
C LEU A 336 -15.67 -20.85 -15.06
N PHE A 337 -14.59 -21.14 -15.80
CA PHE A 337 -14.45 -22.43 -16.49
C PHE A 337 -14.31 -23.61 -15.52
N ARG A 338 -13.65 -23.39 -14.37
CA ARG A 338 -13.59 -24.39 -13.30
C ARG A 338 -14.98 -24.69 -12.73
N GLU A 339 -15.78 -23.67 -12.46
CA GLU A 339 -17.18 -23.84 -12.02
C GLU A 339 -18.02 -24.60 -13.06
N PHE A 340 -17.86 -24.27 -14.35
CA PHE A 340 -18.50 -25.01 -15.43
C PHE A 340 -18.09 -26.50 -15.44
N SER A 341 -16.79 -26.79 -15.29
CA SER A 341 -16.28 -28.18 -15.26
C SER A 341 -16.87 -28.98 -14.08
N ALA A 342 -16.98 -28.35 -12.91
CA ALA A 342 -17.59 -28.94 -11.73
C ALA A 342 -19.10 -29.20 -11.94
N ALA A 343 -19.82 -28.24 -12.51
CA ALA A 343 -21.24 -28.37 -12.85
C ALA A 343 -21.50 -29.46 -13.91
N ALA A 344 -20.56 -29.66 -14.84
CA ALA A 344 -20.61 -30.73 -15.84
C ALA A 344 -20.23 -32.12 -15.27
N GLY A 345 -19.87 -32.21 -13.98
CA GLY A 345 -19.55 -33.46 -13.29
C GLY A 345 -18.11 -33.94 -13.47
N THR A 346 -17.22 -33.11 -14.02
CA THR A 346 -15.80 -33.43 -14.22
C THR A 346 -14.95 -32.25 -13.74
N PRO A 347 -14.81 -32.04 -12.42
CA PRO A 347 -14.05 -30.92 -11.89
C PRO A 347 -12.58 -31.03 -12.30
N ILE A 348 -12.03 -29.91 -12.81
CA ILE A 348 -10.64 -29.79 -13.24
C ILE A 348 -9.93 -28.80 -12.31
N ASP A 349 -8.66 -29.04 -11.98
CA ASP A 349 -7.85 -28.12 -11.19
C ASP A 349 -7.46 -26.85 -11.97
N SER A 350 -7.03 -25.82 -11.25
CA SER A 350 -6.78 -24.50 -11.84
C SER A 350 -5.66 -24.53 -12.88
N ASP A 351 -4.57 -25.26 -12.62
CA ASP A 351 -3.40 -25.29 -13.50
C ASP A 351 -3.74 -25.97 -14.83
N THR A 352 -4.50 -27.07 -14.76
CA THR A 352 -5.01 -27.75 -15.95
C THR A 352 -5.98 -26.88 -16.75
N VAL A 353 -6.83 -26.08 -16.10
CA VAL A 353 -7.71 -25.11 -16.79
C VAL A 353 -6.88 -24.06 -17.54
N PHE A 354 -5.88 -23.44 -16.87
CA PHE A 354 -5.03 -22.45 -17.51
C PHE A 354 -4.26 -23.02 -18.70
N ASP A 355 -3.63 -24.20 -18.57
CA ASP A 355 -2.90 -24.84 -19.66
C ASP A 355 -3.82 -25.13 -20.86
N ALA A 356 -5.03 -25.66 -20.62
CA ALA A 356 -6.00 -25.93 -21.68
C ALA A 356 -6.47 -24.65 -22.40
N LEU A 357 -6.82 -23.60 -21.64
CA LEU A 357 -7.28 -22.31 -22.19
C LEU A 357 -6.18 -21.59 -22.97
N PHE A 358 -4.93 -21.68 -22.52
CA PHE A 358 -3.80 -21.08 -23.23
C PHE A 358 -3.52 -21.86 -24.51
N ARG A 359 -3.45 -23.19 -24.48
CA ARG A 359 -3.20 -24.00 -25.69
C ARG A 359 -4.28 -23.80 -26.75
N VAL A 360 -5.57 -23.80 -26.37
CA VAL A 360 -6.66 -23.66 -27.34
C VAL A 360 -6.66 -22.30 -28.05
N SER A 361 -6.13 -21.25 -27.41
CA SER A 361 -6.03 -19.91 -28.02
C SER A 361 -5.16 -19.87 -29.30
N LEU A 362 -4.21 -20.81 -29.45
CA LEU A 362 -3.39 -20.95 -30.65
C LEU A 362 -4.22 -21.30 -31.89
N GLU A 363 -5.38 -21.92 -31.72
CA GLU A 363 -6.31 -22.29 -32.81
C GLU A 363 -7.25 -21.13 -33.23
N GLY A 364 -7.17 -20.00 -32.53
CA GLY A 364 -7.94 -18.79 -32.82
C GLY A 364 -7.51 -18.14 -34.14
N ALA A 365 -8.40 -17.37 -34.75
CA ALA A 365 -8.03 -16.53 -35.89
C ALA A 365 -6.97 -15.49 -35.45
N ALA A 366 -6.08 -15.12 -36.36
CA ALA A 366 -4.93 -14.25 -36.05
C ALA A 366 -5.34 -12.94 -35.37
N ASP A 367 -6.49 -12.38 -35.73
CA ASP A 367 -7.03 -11.14 -35.21
C ASP A 367 -8.06 -11.34 -34.06
N ALA A 368 -8.02 -12.51 -33.43
CA ALA A 368 -8.97 -13.01 -32.44
C ALA A 368 -10.43 -13.07 -32.94
N GLY A 369 -10.63 -13.24 -34.26
CA GLY A 369 -11.97 -13.45 -34.84
C GLY A 369 -12.88 -12.23 -34.77
N GLY A 370 -12.31 -11.04 -34.54
CA GLY A 370 -13.05 -9.79 -34.32
C GLY A 370 -13.54 -9.58 -32.89
N VAL A 371 -13.20 -10.49 -31.95
CA VAL A 371 -13.51 -10.33 -30.53
C VAL A 371 -12.51 -9.36 -29.90
N LEU A 372 -13.00 -8.41 -29.10
CA LEU A 372 -12.21 -7.51 -28.26
C LEU A 372 -12.40 -7.91 -26.80
N ALA A 373 -11.32 -7.89 -26.03
CA ALA A 373 -11.37 -8.09 -24.59
C ALA A 373 -10.56 -6.98 -23.91
N TYR A 374 -11.19 -6.26 -23.01
CA TYR A 374 -10.55 -5.26 -22.15
C TYR A 374 -10.49 -5.85 -20.75
N ASN A 375 -9.29 -5.89 -20.19
CA ASN A 375 -8.96 -6.47 -18.89
C ASN A 375 -8.81 -5.39 -17.81
N HIS A 376 -9.36 -4.19 -18.03
CA HIS A 376 -9.17 -3.06 -17.12
C HIS A 376 -10.00 -3.25 -15.86
N LEU A 377 -9.33 -3.54 -14.75
CA LEU A 377 -9.91 -3.56 -13.40
C LEU A 377 -9.83 -2.18 -12.73
N ALA A 378 -8.86 -1.37 -13.14
CA ALA A 378 -8.61 -0.02 -12.66
C ALA A 378 -8.32 0.94 -13.83
N GLY A 379 -8.21 2.24 -13.54
CA GLY A 379 -7.81 3.24 -14.52
C GLY A 379 -6.48 2.91 -15.19
N GLU A 380 -6.33 3.32 -16.44
CA GLU A 380 -5.22 2.96 -17.31
C GLU A 380 -4.76 4.20 -18.11
N PRO A 381 -3.69 4.89 -17.66
CA PRO A 381 -3.26 6.15 -18.25
C PRO A 381 -2.93 6.05 -19.75
N ILE A 382 -2.29 4.97 -20.19
CA ILE A 382 -1.94 4.75 -21.61
C ILE A 382 -3.20 4.65 -22.49
N ALA A 383 -4.29 4.13 -21.94
CA ALA A 383 -5.58 4.05 -22.62
C ALA A 383 -6.45 5.30 -22.44
N GLY A 384 -6.01 6.28 -21.63
CA GLY A 384 -6.79 7.47 -21.29
C GLY A 384 -7.99 7.18 -20.39
N LEU A 385 -7.94 6.11 -19.59
CA LEU A 385 -9.05 5.66 -18.74
C LEU A 385 -8.79 6.04 -17.28
N THR A 386 -9.75 6.66 -16.61
CA THR A 386 -9.68 6.99 -15.18
C THR A 386 -10.14 5.83 -14.29
N ALA A 387 -10.95 4.91 -14.82
CA ALA A 387 -11.39 3.66 -14.20
C ALA A 387 -11.51 2.58 -15.28
N GLY A 388 -11.64 1.30 -14.89
CA GLY A 388 -11.73 0.18 -15.82
C GLY A 388 -12.96 -0.70 -15.58
N ARG A 389 -13.46 -1.35 -16.64
CA ARG A 389 -14.49 -2.39 -16.58
C ARG A 389 -14.08 -3.59 -17.43
N PRO A 390 -13.86 -4.78 -16.83
CA PRO A 390 -13.59 -5.96 -17.63
C PRO A 390 -14.74 -6.25 -18.58
N LEU A 391 -14.48 -6.28 -19.88
CA LEU A 391 -15.52 -6.50 -20.88
C LEU A 391 -15.03 -7.22 -22.12
N VAL A 392 -15.95 -7.99 -22.71
CA VAL A 392 -15.74 -8.73 -23.95
C VAL A 392 -16.77 -8.26 -24.96
N VAL A 393 -16.31 -7.67 -26.05
CA VAL A 393 -17.14 -7.03 -27.08
C VAL A 393 -16.89 -7.72 -28.41
N ARG A 394 -17.97 -7.89 -29.18
CA ARG A 394 -17.90 -8.45 -30.52
C ARG A 394 -19.02 -7.90 -31.38
N SER A 395 -18.78 -7.87 -32.69
CA SER A 395 -19.84 -7.62 -33.67
C SER A 395 -20.66 -8.90 -33.91
N PRO A 396 -21.88 -8.80 -34.49
CA PRO A 396 -22.70 -9.96 -34.81
C PRO A 396 -22.03 -10.96 -35.77
N ASP A 397 -21.12 -10.48 -36.61
CA ASP A 397 -20.36 -11.26 -37.60
C ASP A 397 -19.00 -11.77 -37.10
N SER A 398 -18.60 -11.43 -35.86
CA SER A 398 -17.36 -11.96 -35.27
C SER A 398 -17.42 -13.48 -35.13
N ARG A 399 -16.29 -14.16 -35.37
CA ARG A 399 -16.11 -15.57 -35.05
C ARG A 399 -15.96 -15.71 -33.53
N PHE A 400 -16.92 -16.35 -32.88
CA PHE A 400 -16.95 -16.49 -31.43
C PHE A 400 -16.78 -17.95 -31.01
N THR A 401 -15.54 -18.44 -31.11
CA THR A 401 -15.14 -19.75 -30.56
C THR A 401 -14.35 -19.56 -29.26
N LEU A 402 -14.17 -20.65 -28.49
CA LEU A 402 -13.32 -20.62 -27.29
C LEU A 402 -11.88 -20.18 -27.62
N ALA A 403 -11.36 -20.61 -28.78
CA ALA A 403 -10.04 -20.26 -29.25
C ALA A 403 -9.91 -18.75 -29.53
N ASP A 404 -10.88 -18.16 -30.23
CA ASP A 404 -10.91 -16.72 -30.52
C ASP A 404 -11.10 -15.89 -29.25
N PHE A 405 -11.99 -16.34 -28.36
CA PHE A 405 -12.23 -15.71 -27.05
C PHE A 405 -10.96 -15.69 -26.20
N MET A 406 -10.28 -16.83 -26.04
CA MET A 406 -9.06 -16.89 -25.22
C MET A 406 -7.90 -16.13 -25.85
N ARG A 407 -7.79 -16.12 -27.19
CA ARG A 407 -6.81 -15.29 -27.87
C ARG A 407 -7.09 -13.80 -27.64
N ALA A 408 -8.35 -13.36 -27.69
CA ALA A 408 -8.73 -11.98 -27.38
C ALA A 408 -8.38 -11.61 -25.93
N GLN A 409 -8.60 -12.50 -24.96
CA GLN A 409 -8.22 -12.29 -23.56
C GLN A 409 -6.71 -12.10 -23.39
N LEU A 410 -5.90 -12.96 -24.01
CA LEU A 410 -4.44 -12.84 -23.98
C LEU A 410 -3.96 -11.59 -24.71
N TYR A 411 -4.59 -11.22 -25.83
CA TYR A 411 -4.27 -9.98 -26.53
C TYR A 411 -4.65 -8.75 -25.71
N GLY A 412 -5.77 -8.80 -24.98
CA GLY A 412 -6.21 -7.74 -24.07
C GLY A 412 -5.17 -7.43 -23.00
N VAL A 413 -4.54 -8.46 -22.42
CA VAL A 413 -3.43 -8.30 -21.46
C VAL A 413 -2.26 -7.50 -22.03
N PHE A 414 -1.98 -7.63 -23.33
CA PHE A 414 -0.91 -6.91 -24.01
C PHE A 414 -1.39 -5.64 -24.73
N GLY A 415 -2.69 -5.35 -24.75
CA GLY A 415 -3.27 -4.30 -25.58
C GLY A 415 -2.70 -2.92 -25.27
N THR A 416 -2.75 -2.51 -24.00
CA THR A 416 -2.25 -1.20 -23.57
C THR A 416 -0.74 -1.12 -23.58
N LEU A 417 -0.05 -2.19 -23.21
CA LEU A 417 1.40 -2.29 -23.38
C LEU A 417 1.78 -2.02 -24.85
N ALA A 418 1.11 -2.68 -25.79
CA ALA A 418 1.38 -2.53 -27.21
C ALA A 418 1.02 -1.13 -27.75
N LEU A 419 0.04 -0.43 -27.18
CA LEU A 419 -0.19 0.98 -27.49
C LEU A 419 1.01 1.84 -27.11
N GLY A 420 1.58 1.65 -25.92
CA GLY A 420 2.82 2.33 -25.52
C GLY A 420 4.02 1.95 -26.39
N MET A 421 4.13 0.68 -26.77
CA MET A 421 5.22 0.20 -27.64
C MET A 421 5.12 0.76 -29.07
N ARG A 422 3.92 1.04 -29.59
CA ARG A 422 3.75 1.75 -30.87
C ARG A 422 4.33 3.17 -30.86
N VAL A 423 4.34 3.84 -29.70
CA VAL A 423 4.99 5.14 -29.54
C VAL A 423 6.50 5.00 -29.80
N LEU A 424 7.12 3.97 -29.23
CA LEU A 424 8.54 3.66 -29.46
C LEU A 424 8.85 3.31 -30.93
N ASP A 425 7.99 2.54 -31.58
CA ASP A 425 8.12 2.24 -33.02
C ASP A 425 8.05 3.52 -33.86
N SER A 426 7.15 4.46 -33.53
CA SER A 426 7.04 5.75 -34.23
C SER A 426 8.27 6.65 -34.09
N GLU A 427 9.04 6.46 -33.01
CA GLU A 427 10.35 7.10 -32.75
C GLU A 427 11.52 6.36 -33.44
N GLY A 428 11.23 5.26 -34.13
CA GLY A 428 12.21 4.42 -34.80
C GLY A 428 13.08 3.59 -33.84
N VAL A 429 12.58 3.31 -32.64
CA VAL A 429 13.26 2.44 -31.67
C VAL A 429 13.20 1.00 -32.16
N ARG A 430 14.37 0.35 -32.29
CA ARG A 430 14.46 -1.05 -32.70
C ARG A 430 14.64 -1.94 -31.49
N ILE A 431 14.03 -3.13 -31.57
CA ILE A 431 14.09 -4.15 -30.52
C ILE A 431 14.64 -5.43 -31.13
N ASP A 432 15.83 -5.84 -30.69
CA ASP A 432 16.47 -7.07 -31.11
C ASP A 432 15.94 -8.27 -30.29
N ARG A 433 15.56 -8.04 -29.02
CA ARG A 433 15.01 -9.07 -28.13
C ARG A 433 14.34 -8.49 -26.89
N MET A 434 13.19 -9.05 -26.51
CA MET A 434 12.53 -8.81 -25.23
C MET A 434 12.63 -10.05 -24.33
N PHE A 435 12.92 -9.85 -23.05
CA PHE A 435 12.98 -10.90 -22.05
C PHE A 435 11.73 -10.86 -21.18
N ALA A 436 10.90 -11.90 -21.26
CA ALA A 436 9.63 -11.97 -20.56
C ALA A 436 9.74 -12.78 -19.27
N HIS A 437 9.14 -12.27 -18.20
CA HIS A 437 9.01 -12.96 -16.92
C HIS A 437 7.68 -12.64 -16.24
N GLY A 438 7.30 -13.45 -15.24
CA GLY A 438 6.04 -13.32 -14.51
C GLY A 438 5.14 -14.55 -14.64
N GLY A 439 4.04 -14.55 -13.87
CA GLY A 439 3.14 -15.70 -13.76
C GLY A 439 2.52 -16.14 -15.09
N LEU A 440 2.32 -15.20 -16.01
CA LEU A 440 1.74 -15.43 -17.33
C LEU A 440 2.59 -16.35 -18.23
N PHE A 441 3.92 -16.35 -18.03
CA PHE A 441 4.86 -17.09 -18.89
C PHE A 441 5.21 -18.49 -18.36
N ARG A 442 4.55 -18.94 -17.27
CA ARG A 442 4.73 -20.30 -16.74
C ARG A 442 4.26 -21.37 -17.74
N THR A 443 3.22 -21.09 -18.52
CA THR A 443 2.77 -21.95 -19.61
C THR A 443 3.61 -21.67 -20.85
N ALA A 444 4.69 -22.44 -21.00
CA ALA A 444 5.66 -22.26 -22.07
C ALA A 444 5.02 -22.26 -23.46
N GLY A 445 5.51 -21.37 -24.33
CA GLY A 445 5.20 -21.36 -25.78
C GLY A 445 4.00 -20.53 -26.21
N VAL A 446 3.00 -20.28 -25.35
CA VAL A 446 1.77 -19.57 -25.77
C VAL A 446 1.89 -18.06 -25.58
N ALA A 447 1.96 -17.58 -24.33
CA ALA A 447 1.98 -16.15 -24.03
C ALA A 447 3.20 -15.45 -24.65
N GLN A 448 4.35 -16.11 -24.67
CA GLN A 448 5.57 -15.64 -25.33
C GLN A 448 5.40 -15.42 -26.84
N ARG A 449 4.68 -16.31 -27.54
CA ARG A 449 4.41 -16.18 -28.98
C ARG A 449 3.50 -14.98 -29.26
N PHE A 450 2.44 -14.81 -28.48
CA PHE A 450 1.54 -13.68 -28.67
C PHE A 450 2.17 -12.36 -28.29
N LEU A 451 3.00 -12.32 -27.25
CA LEU A 451 3.79 -11.13 -26.96
C LEU A 451 4.77 -10.81 -28.09
N ALA A 452 5.42 -11.82 -28.68
CA ALA A 452 6.31 -11.61 -29.83
C ALA A 452 5.54 -11.02 -31.03
N GLY A 453 4.35 -11.54 -31.33
CA GLY A 453 3.46 -10.97 -32.34
C GLY A 453 3.00 -9.54 -32.00
N ALA A 454 2.71 -9.25 -30.73
CA ALA A 454 2.25 -7.94 -30.28
C ALA A 454 3.34 -6.86 -30.38
N LEU A 455 4.59 -7.24 -30.14
CA LEU A 455 5.75 -6.32 -30.15
C LEU A 455 6.49 -6.29 -31.48
N ASP A 456 6.18 -7.20 -32.40
CA ASP A 456 6.96 -7.48 -33.61
C ASP A 456 8.47 -7.67 -33.31
N ALA A 457 8.76 -8.40 -32.23
CA ALA A 457 10.11 -8.62 -31.75
C ALA A 457 10.27 -10.00 -31.10
N PRO A 458 11.48 -10.62 -31.14
CA PRO A 458 11.73 -11.90 -30.50
C PRO A 458 11.54 -11.82 -28.97
N VAL A 459 10.80 -12.75 -28.38
CA VAL A 459 10.56 -12.84 -26.93
C VAL A 459 11.24 -14.06 -26.35
N ALA A 460 12.09 -13.87 -25.33
CA ALA A 460 12.83 -14.90 -24.64
C ALA A 460 12.33 -15.09 -23.20
N VAL A 461 12.19 -16.34 -22.75
CA VAL A 461 11.82 -16.72 -21.38
C VAL A 461 12.89 -17.67 -20.79
N THR A 462 13.20 -17.55 -19.49
CA THR A 462 14.14 -18.42 -18.77
C THR A 462 13.47 -19.17 -17.62
N GLU A 463 13.94 -20.40 -17.32
CA GLU A 463 13.47 -21.17 -16.16
C GLU A 463 13.93 -20.58 -14.80
N THR A 464 15.04 -19.83 -14.77
CA THR A 464 15.69 -19.32 -13.54
C THR A 464 15.03 -18.10 -12.88
N ALA A 465 13.80 -17.75 -13.27
CA ALA A 465 13.14 -16.50 -12.88
C ALA A 465 12.65 -16.40 -11.42
N SER A 466 13.06 -17.30 -10.51
CA SER A 466 12.41 -17.41 -9.18
C SER A 466 12.87 -16.40 -8.13
N ALA A 467 14.10 -15.87 -8.20
CA ALA A 467 14.66 -15.03 -7.13
C ALA A 467 14.53 -13.51 -7.36
N GLY A 468 13.96 -13.07 -8.50
CA GLY A 468 13.53 -11.69 -8.76
C GLY A 468 14.64 -10.62 -8.62
N GLY A 469 14.28 -9.41 -8.19
CA GLY A 469 15.25 -8.32 -8.09
C GLY A 469 16.16 -8.37 -6.84
N ALA A 470 15.83 -9.16 -5.80
CA ALA A 470 16.78 -9.51 -4.74
C ALA A 470 18.00 -10.27 -5.30
N TRP A 471 17.78 -11.16 -6.28
CA TRP A 471 18.87 -11.79 -7.03
C TRP A 471 19.56 -10.81 -7.96
N GLY A 472 18.81 -9.98 -8.68
CA GLY A 472 19.37 -8.94 -9.56
C GLY A 472 20.35 -8.00 -8.84
N ILE A 473 20.02 -7.54 -7.63
CA ILE A 473 20.91 -6.70 -6.84
C ILE A 473 22.10 -7.46 -6.24
N ALA A 474 21.93 -8.74 -5.89
CA ALA A 474 23.05 -9.59 -5.50
C ALA A 474 24.05 -9.76 -6.66
N VAL A 475 23.57 -9.91 -7.90
CA VAL A 475 24.39 -9.95 -9.11
C VAL A 475 25.12 -8.62 -9.35
N LEU A 476 24.47 -7.48 -9.11
CA LEU A 476 25.16 -6.18 -9.14
C LEU A 476 26.22 -6.04 -8.05
N GLY A 477 25.99 -6.63 -6.87
CA GLY A 477 26.99 -6.77 -5.82
C GLY A 477 28.23 -7.52 -6.30
N SER A 478 28.08 -8.72 -6.86
CA SER A 478 29.21 -9.52 -7.35
C SER A 478 29.89 -8.90 -8.58
N TYR A 479 29.17 -8.07 -9.34
CA TYR A 479 29.76 -7.30 -10.44
C TYR A 479 30.81 -6.28 -9.98
N LEU A 480 30.82 -5.83 -8.72
CA LEU A 480 31.84 -4.90 -8.21
C LEU A 480 33.28 -5.39 -8.46
N GLU A 481 33.55 -6.66 -8.14
CA GLU A 481 34.87 -7.26 -8.31
C GLU A 481 35.22 -7.40 -9.80
N HIS A 482 34.23 -7.69 -10.64
CA HIS A 482 34.39 -7.89 -12.07
C HIS A 482 34.56 -6.56 -12.83
N ALA A 483 33.88 -5.50 -12.40
CA ALA A 483 34.02 -4.16 -12.95
C ALA A 483 35.46 -3.64 -12.79
N ALA A 484 36.12 -3.98 -11.67
CA ALA A 484 37.53 -3.64 -11.44
C ALA A 484 38.47 -4.28 -12.49
N SER A 485 38.05 -5.36 -13.16
CA SER A 485 38.79 -6.00 -14.26
C SER A 485 38.52 -5.38 -15.65
N GLY A 486 37.64 -4.36 -15.73
CA GLY A 486 37.31 -3.64 -16.97
C GLY A 486 36.17 -4.23 -17.81
N SER A 487 35.45 -5.23 -17.30
CA SER A 487 34.28 -5.81 -17.98
C SER A 487 33.06 -4.89 -17.83
N THR A 488 32.30 -4.66 -18.89
CA THR A 488 31.02 -3.93 -18.84
C THR A 488 29.94 -4.78 -18.16
N LEU A 489 28.90 -4.16 -17.61
CA LEU A 489 27.79 -4.89 -16.98
C LEU A 489 27.14 -5.86 -17.97
N GLY A 490 26.84 -5.40 -19.19
CA GLY A 490 26.26 -6.25 -20.23
C GLY A 490 27.13 -7.45 -20.61
N ASP A 491 28.46 -7.28 -20.69
CA ASP A 491 29.37 -8.39 -20.98
C ASP A 491 29.46 -9.37 -19.81
N PHE A 492 29.50 -8.87 -18.58
CA PHE A 492 29.47 -9.71 -17.38
C PHE A 492 28.20 -10.56 -17.34
N LEU A 493 27.03 -9.96 -17.56
CA LEU A 493 25.77 -10.70 -17.55
C LEU A 493 25.75 -11.78 -18.63
N ARG A 494 26.09 -11.46 -19.88
CA ARG A 494 26.03 -12.44 -20.99
C ARG A 494 27.08 -13.55 -20.89
N THR A 495 28.30 -13.21 -20.47
CA THR A 495 29.44 -14.14 -20.56
C THR A 495 29.75 -14.88 -19.26
N ARG A 496 29.16 -14.45 -18.13
CA ARG A 496 29.30 -15.12 -16.84
C ARG A 496 27.96 -15.56 -16.28
N VAL A 497 27.08 -14.61 -15.95
CA VAL A 497 25.83 -14.89 -15.22
C VAL A 497 24.88 -15.77 -16.04
N PHE A 498 24.69 -15.43 -17.31
CA PHE A 498 23.77 -16.11 -18.23
C PHE A 498 24.49 -16.97 -19.27
N ALA A 499 25.78 -17.24 -19.11
CA ALA A 499 26.58 -17.97 -20.10
C ALA A 499 26.06 -19.39 -20.37
N GLY A 500 25.48 -20.02 -19.35
CA GLY A 500 24.86 -21.34 -19.42
C GLY A 500 23.34 -21.33 -19.35
N ALA A 501 22.70 -20.15 -19.42
CA ALA A 501 21.25 -20.04 -19.35
C ALA A 501 20.62 -20.46 -20.69
N GLU A 502 19.65 -21.37 -20.64
CA GLU A 502 18.83 -21.72 -21.80
C GLU A 502 17.62 -20.79 -21.88
N PHE A 503 17.56 -20.02 -22.97
CA PHE A 503 16.43 -19.14 -23.26
C PHE A 503 15.50 -19.83 -24.26
N SER A 504 14.22 -19.98 -23.90
CA SER A 504 13.18 -20.33 -24.87
C SER A 504 12.80 -19.07 -25.63
N VAL A 505 13.13 -19.00 -26.91
CA VAL A 505 12.85 -17.83 -27.75
C VAL A 505 11.67 -18.12 -28.69
N SER A 506 10.69 -17.23 -28.68
CA SER A 506 9.60 -17.17 -29.67
C SER A 506 9.85 -16.02 -30.63
N GLU A 507 10.01 -16.37 -31.91
CA GLU A 507 10.09 -15.39 -33.00
C GLU A 507 8.70 -14.84 -33.34
N PRO A 508 8.58 -13.57 -33.75
CA PRO A 508 7.31 -13.01 -34.21
C PRO A 508 6.85 -13.73 -35.48
N GLU A 509 5.67 -14.35 -35.42
CA GLU A 509 5.07 -14.98 -36.61
C GLU A 509 4.33 -13.91 -37.45
N PRO A 510 4.56 -13.82 -38.77
CA PRO A 510 3.97 -12.76 -39.61
C PRO A 510 2.45 -12.64 -39.52
N ASP A 511 1.75 -13.78 -39.41
CA ASP A 511 0.30 -13.81 -39.27
C ASP A 511 -0.15 -13.26 -37.91
N ASP A 512 0.56 -13.57 -36.82
CA ASP A 512 0.24 -13.06 -35.49
C ASP A 512 0.57 -11.57 -35.37
N VAL A 513 1.64 -11.08 -36.02
CA VAL A 513 1.96 -9.64 -36.08
C VAL A 513 0.85 -8.88 -36.78
N ALA A 514 0.48 -9.31 -37.99
CA ALA A 514 -0.58 -8.67 -38.76
C ALA A 514 -1.95 -8.78 -38.06
N GLY A 515 -2.24 -9.94 -37.47
CA GLY A 515 -3.47 -10.20 -36.73
C GLY A 515 -3.60 -9.35 -35.46
N PHE A 516 -2.54 -9.29 -34.65
CA PHE A 516 -2.50 -8.46 -33.46
C PHE A 516 -2.60 -6.98 -33.81
N ALA A 517 -1.92 -6.51 -34.86
CA ALA A 517 -2.04 -5.11 -35.30
C ALA A 517 -3.49 -4.74 -35.66
N ALA A 518 -4.19 -5.61 -36.40
CA ALA A 518 -5.60 -5.43 -36.73
C ALA A 518 -6.52 -5.49 -35.50
N TYR A 519 -6.23 -6.39 -34.55
CA TYR A 519 -6.90 -6.42 -33.25
C TYR A 519 -6.69 -5.10 -32.50
N LEU A 520 -5.46 -4.62 -32.40
CA LEU A 520 -5.07 -3.44 -31.63
C LEU A 520 -5.69 -2.16 -32.18
N ASP A 521 -5.83 -2.04 -33.50
CA ASP A 521 -6.53 -0.91 -34.13
C ASP A 521 -8.02 -0.88 -33.72
N ARG A 522 -8.67 -2.05 -33.71
CA ARG A 522 -10.06 -2.18 -33.24
C ARG A 522 -10.17 -1.97 -31.73
N TYR A 523 -9.21 -2.48 -30.96
CA TYR A 523 -9.11 -2.29 -29.52
C TYR A 523 -9.02 -0.80 -29.18
N ARG A 524 -8.11 -0.05 -29.83
CA ARG A 524 -7.99 1.40 -29.63
C ARG A 524 -9.27 2.14 -29.98
N ALA A 525 -9.90 1.81 -31.11
CA ALA A 525 -11.17 2.43 -31.50
C ALA A 525 -12.31 2.08 -30.54
N GLY A 526 -12.30 0.87 -29.97
CA GLY A 526 -13.32 0.37 -29.06
C GLY A 526 -13.16 0.82 -27.61
N LEU A 527 -12.07 1.50 -27.22
CA LEU A 527 -11.91 2.13 -25.90
C LEU A 527 -13.04 3.14 -25.58
N ALA A 528 -13.74 3.65 -26.59
CA ALA A 528 -14.97 4.43 -26.39
C ALA A 528 -16.10 3.60 -25.73
N VAL A 529 -16.17 2.29 -26.00
CA VAL A 529 -17.11 1.37 -25.35
C VAL A 529 -16.70 1.13 -23.90
N GLU A 530 -15.40 0.99 -23.65
CA GLU A 530 -14.83 0.90 -22.29
C GLU A 530 -15.19 2.14 -21.46
N SER A 531 -14.97 3.33 -22.01
CA SER A 531 -15.34 4.60 -21.36
C SER A 531 -16.83 4.68 -21.07
N ALA A 532 -17.67 4.28 -22.05
CA ALA A 532 -19.11 4.25 -21.84
C ALA A 532 -19.55 3.19 -20.81
N ALA A 533 -18.84 2.06 -20.71
CA ALA A 533 -19.10 1.05 -19.70
C ALA A 533 -18.75 1.54 -18.30
N VAL A 534 -17.64 2.28 -18.15
CA VAL A 534 -17.29 2.96 -16.89
C VAL A 534 -18.42 3.90 -16.45
N ASP A 535 -18.92 4.74 -17.37
CA ASP A 535 -20.02 5.68 -17.10
C ASP A 535 -21.35 4.98 -16.77
N ALA A 536 -21.67 3.89 -17.49
CA ALA A 536 -22.95 3.20 -17.38
C ALA A 536 -23.01 2.19 -16.23
N LEU A 537 -21.85 1.67 -15.79
CA LEU A 537 -21.70 0.73 -14.69
C LEU A 537 -20.79 1.35 -13.63
N PRO A 538 -21.20 2.42 -12.94
CA PRO A 538 -20.38 2.99 -11.88
C PRO A 538 -20.19 1.96 -10.76
N LEU A 539 -18.96 1.79 -10.27
CA LEU A 539 -18.72 1.11 -9.01
C LEU A 539 -19.34 1.95 -7.88
N GLU A 540 -19.70 1.31 -6.77
CA GLU A 540 -20.11 2.04 -5.55
C GLU A 540 -19.03 3.04 -5.08
N SER A 541 -17.76 2.81 -5.46
CA SER A 541 -16.63 3.74 -5.27
C SER A 541 -16.49 4.83 -6.34
N ASP A 542 -17.05 4.64 -7.55
CA ASP A 542 -16.95 5.56 -8.69
C ASP A 542 -18.14 6.53 -8.78
N THR A 543 -19.22 6.24 -8.06
CA THR A 543 -20.20 7.30 -7.76
C THR A 543 -19.51 8.27 -6.82
N ALA A 544 -19.09 9.42 -7.33
CA ALA A 544 -19.02 10.62 -6.51
C ALA A 544 -20.31 10.64 -5.71
N ALA A 545 -20.18 10.53 -4.39
CA ALA A 545 -21.32 10.37 -3.52
C ALA A 545 -22.40 11.38 -3.88
N PRO A 546 -23.68 10.97 -3.99
CA PRO A 546 -24.75 11.93 -4.15
C PRO A 546 -24.57 12.98 -3.06
N VAL A 547 -24.47 14.25 -3.47
CA VAL A 547 -24.35 15.37 -2.53
C VAL A 547 -25.53 15.23 -1.57
N PHE A 548 -25.24 14.87 -0.32
CA PHE A 548 -26.25 14.75 0.71
C PHE A 548 -26.80 16.16 0.99
N ASP A 549 -27.95 16.46 0.38
CA ASP A 549 -28.66 17.73 0.50
C ASP A 549 -30.00 17.49 1.21
N PRO A 550 -30.01 17.42 2.55
CA PRO A 550 -31.23 17.14 3.32
C PRO A 550 -32.18 18.35 3.31
N GLU A 551 -33.47 18.09 3.48
CA GLU A 551 -34.47 19.14 3.71
C GLU A 551 -34.03 20.09 4.84
N PRO A 552 -34.38 21.40 4.79
CA PRO A 552 -33.87 22.40 5.73
C PRO A 552 -34.03 22.05 7.21
N GLU A 553 -35.15 21.44 7.59
CA GLU A 553 -35.42 21.01 8.97
C GLU A 553 -34.45 19.92 9.45
N LEU A 554 -34.10 18.96 8.57
CA LEU A 554 -33.14 17.92 8.87
C LEU A 554 -31.71 18.46 8.91
N LYS A 555 -31.38 19.41 8.03
CA LYS A 555 -30.09 20.11 8.06
C LYS A 555 -29.85 20.82 9.40
N GLU A 556 -30.83 21.59 9.87
CA GLU A 556 -30.77 22.26 11.17
C GLU A 556 -30.64 21.26 12.33
N ALA A 557 -31.32 20.11 12.25
CA ALA A 557 -31.19 19.06 13.24
C ALA A 557 -29.78 18.46 13.28
N ILE A 558 -29.16 18.22 12.12
CA ILE A 558 -27.78 17.71 12.00
C ILE A 558 -26.78 18.71 12.58
N GLU A 559 -26.88 19.99 12.18
CA GLU A 559 -26.01 21.06 12.67
C GLU A 559 -26.11 21.24 14.19
N ARG A 560 -27.32 21.15 14.75
CA ARG A 560 -27.53 21.18 16.20
C ARG A 560 -26.83 20.03 16.91
N ILE A 561 -26.97 18.80 16.42
CA ILE A 561 -26.34 17.63 17.05
C ILE A 561 -24.81 17.69 16.89
N ARG A 562 -24.28 18.13 15.73
CA ARG A 562 -22.85 18.39 15.54
C ARG A 562 -22.30 19.34 16.58
N LYS A 563 -23.00 20.45 16.80
CA LYS A 563 -22.62 21.42 17.82
C LYS A 563 -22.67 20.83 19.21
N GLU A 564 -23.76 20.15 19.56
CA GLU A 564 -23.95 19.54 20.88
C GLU A 564 -22.87 18.48 21.18
N VAL A 565 -22.65 17.54 20.27
CA VAL A 565 -21.64 16.49 20.42
C VAL A 565 -20.25 17.11 20.53
N SER A 566 -19.91 18.08 19.69
CA SER A 566 -18.64 18.82 19.77
C SER A 566 -18.44 19.48 21.13
N ASP A 567 -19.43 20.25 21.60
CA ASP A 567 -19.34 20.98 22.88
C ASP A 567 -19.20 20.01 24.07
N LEU A 568 -19.92 18.89 24.03
CA LEU A 568 -19.93 17.90 25.11
C LEU A 568 -18.60 17.14 25.26
N HIS A 569 -17.79 17.01 24.21
CA HIS A 569 -16.47 16.37 24.32
C HIS A 569 -15.54 17.11 25.29
N SER A 570 -15.70 18.43 25.45
CA SER A 570 -15.00 19.22 26.48
C SER A 570 -15.35 18.80 27.91
N GLN A 571 -16.50 18.15 28.13
CA GLN A 571 -16.86 17.64 29.45
C GLN A 571 -16.05 16.40 29.79
N LEU A 572 -15.73 15.54 28.82
CA LEU A 572 -14.91 14.35 29.08
C LEU A 572 -13.51 14.74 29.59
N THR A 573 -12.90 15.76 28.99
CA THR A 573 -11.61 16.29 29.44
C THR A 573 -11.73 17.01 30.78
N ARG A 574 -12.75 17.87 30.95
CA ARG A 574 -13.01 18.60 32.21
C ARG A 574 -13.17 17.68 33.41
N TYR A 575 -13.84 16.54 33.24
CA TYR A 575 -14.08 15.55 34.31
C TYR A 575 -13.02 14.45 34.37
N GLY A 576 -11.96 14.52 33.54
CA GLY A 576 -10.84 13.58 33.57
C GLY A 576 -11.21 12.16 33.15
N LEU A 577 -12.19 12.01 32.26
CA LEU A 577 -12.70 10.69 31.83
C LEU A 577 -11.87 10.08 30.69
N VAL A 578 -11.00 10.86 30.06
CA VAL A 578 -10.25 10.49 28.85
C VAL A 578 -8.83 11.04 28.90
N GLN A 579 -7.94 10.43 28.12
CA GLN A 579 -6.56 10.87 27.91
C GLN A 579 -6.29 10.89 26.39
N TRP A 580 -5.52 11.87 25.93
CA TRP A 580 -5.24 12.07 24.49
C TRP A 580 -6.53 12.06 23.66
N THR A 581 -6.58 11.31 22.58
CA THR A 581 -7.72 11.25 21.65
C THR A 581 -8.76 10.21 22.03
N GLY A 582 -8.53 9.42 23.10
CA GLY A 582 -9.40 8.30 23.51
C GLY A 582 -10.79 8.71 23.99
N GLY A 583 -11.74 7.77 23.94
CA GLY A 583 -13.15 8.02 24.24
C GLY A 583 -13.89 8.81 23.15
N ASN A 584 -15.22 8.73 23.18
CA ASN A 584 -16.09 9.37 22.20
C ASN A 584 -17.49 9.62 22.76
N ILE A 585 -18.20 10.53 22.10
CA ILE A 585 -19.62 10.81 22.29
C ILE A 585 -20.27 10.73 20.91
N SER A 586 -21.44 10.12 20.84
CA SER A 586 -22.33 10.27 19.71
C SER A 586 -23.73 10.72 20.14
N GLY A 587 -24.44 11.37 19.22
CA GLY A 587 -25.83 11.80 19.40
C GLY A 587 -26.68 11.43 18.19
N ARG A 588 -27.88 10.89 18.42
CA ARG A 588 -28.85 10.56 17.37
C ARG A 588 -29.47 11.84 16.79
N VAL A 589 -29.65 11.89 15.48
CA VAL A 589 -30.34 12.99 14.81
C VAL A 589 -31.87 12.80 14.96
N PRO A 590 -32.61 13.72 15.58
CA PRO A 590 -34.06 13.58 15.72
C PRO A 590 -34.76 13.53 14.35
N GLY A 591 -35.66 12.56 14.16
CA GLY A 591 -36.47 12.45 12.96
C GLY A 591 -35.79 11.79 11.76
N ALA A 592 -34.56 11.29 11.90
CA ALA A 592 -33.85 10.57 10.85
C ALA A 592 -33.07 9.37 11.40
N ASP A 593 -32.80 8.39 10.54
CA ASP A 593 -31.94 7.24 10.85
C ASP A 593 -30.46 7.61 10.68
N LEU A 594 -30.04 8.66 11.39
CA LEU A 594 -28.70 9.24 11.37
C LEU A 594 -28.20 9.51 12.79
N PHE A 595 -26.88 9.52 12.99
CA PHE A 595 -26.25 10.00 14.21
C PHE A 595 -24.94 10.72 13.90
N VAL A 596 -24.49 11.55 14.83
CA VAL A 596 -23.22 12.28 14.72
C VAL A 596 -22.25 11.75 15.76
N ILE A 597 -20.98 11.53 15.37
CA ILE A 597 -19.92 11.01 16.24
C ILE A 597 -18.60 11.75 16.01
N LYS A 598 -17.70 11.71 17.01
CA LYS A 598 -16.35 12.28 16.90
C LYS A 598 -15.50 11.59 15.82
N PRO A 599 -14.65 12.34 15.10
CA PRO A 599 -13.62 11.79 14.21
C PRO A 599 -12.52 11.04 14.97
N SER A 600 -12.02 9.96 14.37
CA SER A 600 -10.93 9.17 14.93
C SER A 600 -9.62 9.96 14.95
N GLY A 601 -8.82 9.76 15.99
CA GLY A 601 -7.47 10.33 16.08
C GLY A 601 -7.39 11.86 16.22
N VAL A 602 -8.51 12.57 16.37
CA VAL A 602 -8.51 14.04 16.52
C VAL A 602 -8.41 14.45 17.99
N ASP A 603 -7.50 15.38 18.26
CA ASP A 603 -7.32 16.01 19.57
C ASP A 603 -8.56 16.77 20.01
N TYR A 604 -8.85 16.73 21.31
CA TYR A 604 -10.05 17.37 21.87
C TYR A 604 -10.11 18.88 21.63
N ASP A 605 -8.97 19.56 21.60
CA ASP A 605 -8.87 21.00 21.32
C ASP A 605 -9.13 21.34 19.85
N ALA A 606 -8.98 20.36 18.95
CA ALA A 606 -9.26 20.49 17.53
C ALA A 606 -10.70 20.07 17.16
N LEU A 607 -11.50 19.57 18.11
CA LEU A 607 -12.88 19.19 17.84
C LEU A 607 -13.76 20.42 17.61
N ALA A 608 -14.49 20.41 16.51
CA ALA A 608 -15.40 21.47 16.11
C ALA A 608 -16.64 20.89 15.41
N PRO A 609 -17.77 21.62 15.38
CA PRO A 609 -18.99 21.11 14.75
C PRO A 609 -18.80 20.65 13.29
N HIS A 610 -17.95 21.35 12.53
CA HIS A 610 -17.67 21.07 11.12
C HIS A 610 -16.81 19.81 10.89
N ASN A 611 -16.15 19.27 11.92
CA ASN A 611 -15.34 18.06 11.80
C ASN A 611 -15.90 16.86 12.55
N MET A 612 -17.08 17.01 13.17
CA MET A 612 -17.89 15.87 13.58
C MET A 612 -18.30 15.06 12.36
N ILE A 613 -18.61 13.78 12.52
CA ILE A 613 -18.93 12.89 11.40
C ILE A 613 -20.38 12.46 11.49
N LEU A 614 -21.10 12.62 10.38
CA LEU A 614 -22.47 12.13 10.24
C LEU A 614 -22.42 10.70 9.71
N CYS A 615 -23.10 9.79 10.40
CA CYS A 615 -23.25 8.39 10.02
C CYS A 615 -24.73 8.01 9.93
N ASP A 616 -25.05 7.01 9.12
CA ASP A 616 -26.32 6.30 9.21
C ASP A 616 -26.36 5.36 10.42
N LEU A 617 -27.51 4.76 10.72
CA LEU A 617 -27.61 3.80 11.83
C LEU A 617 -26.90 2.47 11.55
N ASP A 618 -26.34 2.23 10.37
CA ASP A 618 -25.48 1.07 10.09
C ASP A 618 -24.02 1.33 10.48
N GLY A 619 -23.67 2.60 10.73
CA GLY A 619 -22.33 3.04 11.09
C GLY A 619 -21.50 3.48 9.87
N THR A 620 -22.15 3.63 8.72
CA THR A 620 -21.54 4.11 7.49
C THR A 620 -21.50 5.64 7.52
N VAL A 621 -20.36 6.24 7.20
CA VAL A 621 -20.24 7.70 7.04
C VAL A 621 -21.15 8.14 5.90
N VAL A 622 -21.91 9.22 6.11
CA VAL A 622 -22.70 9.84 5.04
C VAL A 622 -21.76 10.69 4.17
N PRO A 623 -21.44 10.25 2.96
CA PRO A 623 -20.40 10.88 2.15
C PRO A 623 -20.83 12.26 1.66
N GLY A 624 -19.85 13.15 1.43
CA GLY A 624 -20.09 14.52 0.98
C GLY A 624 -20.63 15.47 2.06
N THR A 625 -20.72 15.02 3.32
CA THR A 625 -21.10 15.86 4.47
C THR A 625 -19.87 16.41 5.19
N GLU A 626 -20.02 17.48 5.98
CA GLU A 626 -18.90 18.03 6.76
C GLU A 626 -18.23 16.95 7.64
N GLY A 627 -16.90 16.88 7.61
CA GLY A 627 -16.13 15.87 8.34
C GLY A 627 -16.10 14.48 7.69
N SER A 628 -16.83 14.25 6.58
CA SER A 628 -16.84 12.94 5.88
C SER A 628 -15.51 12.60 5.18
N ASP A 629 -14.60 13.56 5.09
CA ASP A 629 -13.20 13.42 4.67
C ASP A 629 -12.32 12.74 5.74
N ARG A 630 -12.84 12.52 6.95
CA ARG A 630 -12.13 11.89 8.07
C ARG A 630 -12.77 10.55 8.42
N SER A 631 -11.98 9.67 9.05
CA SER A 631 -12.48 8.40 9.58
C SER A 631 -13.32 8.63 10.85
N PRO A 632 -14.47 7.94 11.02
CA PRO A 632 -15.26 7.99 12.24
C PRO A 632 -14.57 7.21 13.36
N SER A 633 -14.98 7.44 14.61
CA SER A 633 -14.42 6.76 15.79
C SER A 633 -14.40 5.23 15.61
N SER A 634 -13.40 4.53 16.15
CA SER A 634 -13.32 3.07 16.10
C SER A 634 -14.53 2.36 16.74
N ASP A 635 -15.27 3.02 17.64
CA ASP A 635 -16.49 2.48 18.26
C ASP A 635 -17.78 2.77 17.47
N THR A 636 -17.68 3.31 16.26
CA THR A 636 -18.86 3.70 15.44
C THR A 636 -19.83 2.53 15.24
N ALA A 637 -19.32 1.33 14.96
CA ALA A 637 -20.14 0.12 14.82
C ALA A 637 -20.91 -0.23 16.10
N ALA A 638 -20.31 -0.02 17.28
CA ALA A 638 -20.97 -0.27 18.56
C ALA A 638 -22.09 0.74 18.82
N HIS A 639 -21.85 2.03 18.56
CA HIS A 639 -22.84 3.09 18.74
C HIS A 639 -24.02 2.90 17.77
N ALA A 640 -23.72 2.61 16.50
CA ALA A 640 -24.71 2.28 15.47
C ALA A 640 -25.60 1.12 15.90
N TYR A 641 -25.01 0.02 16.39
CA TYR A 641 -25.76 -1.13 16.89
C TYR A 641 -26.69 -0.77 18.06
N VAL A 642 -26.23 0.03 19.03
CA VAL A 642 -27.06 0.51 20.14
C VAL A 642 -28.27 1.29 19.61
N TYR A 643 -28.08 2.25 18.69
CA TYR A 643 -29.18 3.04 18.14
C TYR A 643 -30.21 2.21 17.36
N ARG A 644 -29.76 1.18 16.62
CA ARG A 644 -30.66 0.24 15.91
C ARG A 644 -31.50 -0.60 16.87
N GLN A 645 -30.93 -0.97 18.01
CA GLN A 645 -31.54 -1.95 18.93
C GLN A 645 -32.26 -1.34 20.14
N MET A 646 -32.02 -0.06 20.43
CA MET A 646 -32.62 0.69 21.53
C MET A 646 -33.12 2.05 21.01
N PRO A 647 -34.31 2.11 20.37
CA PRO A 647 -34.86 3.33 19.78
C PRO A 647 -35.02 4.51 20.74
N GLU A 648 -35.14 4.23 22.04
CA GLU A 648 -35.23 5.21 23.12
C GLU A 648 -33.89 5.92 23.43
N VAL A 649 -32.77 5.42 22.91
CA VAL A 649 -31.44 5.99 23.11
C VAL A 649 -31.18 7.08 22.06
N GLY A 650 -30.87 8.29 22.54
CA GLY A 650 -30.48 9.44 21.74
C GLY A 650 -29.02 9.86 21.93
N GLY A 651 -28.27 9.23 22.83
CA GLY A 651 -26.85 9.49 23.02
C GLY A 651 -26.09 8.28 23.58
N VAL A 652 -24.84 8.11 23.15
CA VAL A 652 -23.94 7.05 23.61
C VAL A 652 -22.55 7.63 23.88
N VAL A 653 -21.92 7.23 24.98
CA VAL A 653 -20.58 7.68 25.38
C VAL A 653 -19.70 6.50 25.75
N HIS A 654 -18.49 6.48 25.20
CA HIS A 654 -17.40 5.62 25.63
C HIS A 654 -16.27 6.44 26.25
N THR A 655 -15.68 5.97 27.35
CA THR A 655 -14.55 6.64 27.99
C THR A 655 -13.51 5.63 28.48
N HIS A 656 -12.30 6.09 28.73
CA HIS A 656 -11.24 5.32 29.39
C HIS A 656 -11.07 5.79 30.83
N SER A 657 -12.19 6.00 31.53
CA SER A 657 -12.18 6.65 32.83
C SER A 657 -11.46 5.76 33.87
N PRO A 658 -10.44 6.27 34.59
CA PRO A 658 -9.51 5.42 35.35
C PRO A 658 -10.15 4.46 36.36
N TYR A 659 -11.13 4.92 37.13
CA TYR A 659 -11.75 4.08 38.16
C TYR A 659 -12.70 3.05 37.54
N ALA A 660 -13.53 3.44 36.58
CA ALA A 660 -14.45 2.51 35.92
C ALA A 660 -13.69 1.42 35.13
N VAL A 661 -12.60 1.79 34.45
CA VAL A 661 -11.72 0.83 33.76
C VAL A 661 -11.10 -0.16 34.75
N ALA A 662 -10.74 0.25 35.97
CA ALA A 662 -10.24 -0.66 36.99
C ALA A 662 -11.27 -1.75 37.36
N TRP A 663 -12.55 -1.39 37.47
CA TRP A 663 -13.64 -2.36 37.67
C TRP A 663 -13.86 -3.24 36.43
N ALA A 664 -13.81 -2.66 35.22
CA ALA A 664 -13.93 -3.42 33.98
C ALA A 664 -12.81 -4.47 33.82
N ALA A 665 -11.58 -4.12 34.21
CA ALA A 665 -10.42 -5.02 34.21
C ALA A 665 -10.53 -6.16 35.27
N ARG A 666 -11.31 -5.93 36.34
CA ARG A 666 -11.67 -6.99 37.30
C ARG A 666 -12.74 -7.93 36.76
N GLY A 667 -13.50 -7.50 35.76
CA GLY A 667 -14.67 -8.25 35.27
C GLY A 667 -15.78 -8.33 36.31
N GLU A 668 -15.92 -7.31 37.16
CA GLU A 668 -16.89 -7.25 38.26
C GLU A 668 -17.85 -6.07 38.06
N PRO A 669 -19.14 -6.21 38.40
CA PRO A 669 -20.06 -5.09 38.45
C PRO A 669 -19.72 -4.14 39.61
N ILE A 670 -20.08 -2.85 39.50
CA ILE A 670 -19.96 -1.92 40.62
C ILE A 670 -21.21 -2.08 41.50
N PRO A 671 -21.07 -2.47 42.79
CA PRO A 671 -22.22 -2.68 43.66
C PRO A 671 -22.89 -1.37 44.08
N CYS A 672 -24.23 -1.39 44.18
CA CYS A 672 -25.01 -0.22 44.59
C CYS A 672 -24.99 -0.01 46.11
N VAL A 673 -24.11 0.88 46.56
CA VAL A 673 -23.86 1.16 48.00
C VAL A 673 -24.05 2.63 48.38
N THR A 674 -24.37 3.51 47.43
CA THR A 674 -24.63 4.94 47.67
C THR A 674 -25.97 5.36 47.08
N THR A 675 -26.61 6.35 47.69
CA THR A 675 -27.92 6.84 47.22
C THR A 675 -27.83 7.48 45.84
N ALA A 676 -26.72 8.15 45.51
CA ALA A 676 -26.48 8.73 44.19
C ALA A 676 -26.42 7.68 43.08
N MET A 677 -25.83 6.52 43.38
CA MET A 677 -25.81 5.38 42.46
C MET A 677 -27.20 4.78 42.27
N ALA A 678 -27.97 4.63 43.35
CA ALA A 678 -29.34 4.15 43.28
C ALA A 678 -30.26 5.11 42.50
N ASP A 679 -30.11 6.42 42.70
CA ASP A 679 -30.86 7.47 41.97
C ASP A 679 -30.59 7.37 40.44
N GLU A 680 -29.32 7.27 40.03
CA GLU A 680 -28.94 7.33 38.61
C GLU A 680 -29.11 6.00 37.86
N PHE A 681 -28.70 4.87 38.45
CA PHE A 681 -28.63 3.57 37.76
C PHE A 681 -29.68 2.56 38.22
N GLY A 682 -30.38 2.81 39.33
CA GLY A 682 -31.42 1.93 39.84
C GLY A 682 -30.96 0.53 40.24
N GLY A 683 -29.65 0.37 40.50
CA GLY A 683 -29.02 -0.92 40.78
C GLY A 683 -27.50 -0.85 40.66
N GLU A 684 -26.87 -2.01 40.53
CA GLU A 684 -25.45 -2.11 40.18
C GLU A 684 -25.16 -1.59 38.77
N VAL A 685 -23.92 -1.15 38.52
CA VAL A 685 -23.45 -0.95 37.14
C VAL A 685 -22.94 -2.30 36.64
N PRO A 686 -23.64 -2.96 35.70
CA PRO A 686 -23.34 -4.32 35.28
C PRO A 686 -22.03 -4.41 34.48
N ILE A 687 -21.47 -5.62 34.44
CA ILE A 687 -20.34 -6.00 33.59
C ILE A 687 -20.85 -6.76 32.36
N GLY A 688 -20.48 -6.29 31.18
CA GLY A 688 -20.71 -6.95 29.90
C GLY A 688 -19.55 -7.88 29.49
N PRO A 689 -19.68 -8.62 28.38
CA PRO A 689 -18.65 -9.54 27.92
C PRO A 689 -17.36 -8.82 27.48
N PHE A 690 -16.28 -9.59 27.28
CA PHE A 690 -15.10 -9.10 26.56
C PHE A 690 -15.38 -9.16 25.05
N ALA A 691 -15.03 -8.12 24.32
CA ALA A 691 -15.19 -8.02 22.88
C ALA A 691 -13.98 -7.28 22.27
N ILE A 692 -13.57 -7.67 21.07
CA ILE A 692 -12.45 -7.05 20.35
C ILE A 692 -13.00 -5.87 19.54
N ILE A 693 -12.26 -4.77 19.51
CA ILE A 693 -12.60 -3.57 18.74
C ILE A 693 -12.48 -3.88 17.24
N GLY A 694 -13.51 -3.52 16.46
CA GLY A 694 -13.47 -3.63 14.99
C GLY A 694 -14.78 -4.09 14.32
N ASP A 695 -15.72 -4.64 15.08
CA ASP A 695 -17.05 -5.05 14.59
C ASP A 695 -18.19 -4.67 15.56
N ASP A 696 -19.41 -5.16 15.32
CA ASP A 696 -20.59 -4.84 16.14
C ASP A 696 -20.70 -5.64 17.47
N SER A 697 -19.69 -6.46 17.81
CA SER A 697 -19.70 -7.32 19.00
C SER A 697 -19.77 -6.55 20.31
N ILE A 698 -19.10 -5.39 20.40
CA ILE A 698 -19.19 -4.48 21.56
C ILE A 698 -20.62 -3.96 21.70
N GLY A 699 -21.24 -3.53 20.60
CA GLY A 699 -22.62 -3.06 20.57
C GLY A 699 -23.62 -4.12 21.04
N ARG A 700 -23.46 -5.37 20.58
CA ARG A 700 -24.24 -6.53 21.04
C ARG A 700 -24.12 -6.72 22.55
N GLY A 701 -22.89 -6.73 23.06
CA GLY A 701 -22.61 -6.87 24.48
C GLY A 701 -23.25 -5.76 25.33
N ILE A 702 -23.22 -4.51 24.86
CA ILE A 702 -23.89 -3.37 25.52
C ILE A 702 -25.39 -3.61 25.59
N VAL A 703 -26.03 -3.84 24.45
CA VAL A 703 -27.49 -3.99 24.35
C VAL A 703 -28.00 -5.17 25.17
N GLU A 704 -27.36 -6.34 25.06
CA GLU A 704 -27.75 -7.55 25.80
C GLU A 704 -27.64 -7.34 27.31
N THR A 705 -26.58 -6.67 27.77
CA THR A 705 -26.37 -6.41 29.19
C THR A 705 -27.38 -5.38 29.72
N LEU A 706 -27.59 -4.28 28.99
CA LEU A 706 -28.49 -3.21 29.42
C LEU A 706 -29.96 -3.61 29.38
N ARG A 707 -30.40 -4.47 28.44
CA ARG A 707 -31.78 -5.01 28.42
C ARG A 707 -32.14 -5.78 29.70
N GLY A 708 -31.15 -6.35 30.38
CA GLY A 708 -31.31 -7.05 31.66
C GLY A 708 -31.20 -6.16 32.90
N SER A 709 -30.96 -4.86 32.74
CA SER A 709 -30.64 -3.93 33.83
C SER A 709 -31.45 -2.63 33.75
N ARG A 710 -31.61 -1.94 34.88
CA ARG A 710 -32.10 -0.55 34.90
C ARG A 710 -30.97 0.46 34.70
N SER A 711 -29.73 0.00 34.79
CA SER A 711 -28.55 0.83 34.61
C SER A 711 -28.51 1.40 33.19
N ARG A 712 -28.05 2.63 33.08
CA ARG A 712 -27.74 3.30 31.82
C ARG A 712 -26.25 3.28 31.49
N ALA A 713 -25.51 2.44 32.20
CA ALA A 713 -24.09 2.22 32.06
C ALA A 713 -23.77 0.73 32.10
N VAL A 714 -22.77 0.33 31.34
CA VAL A 714 -22.20 -1.02 31.34
C VAL A 714 -20.68 -0.91 31.32
N LEU A 715 -20.02 -1.77 32.09
CA LEU A 715 -18.57 -1.95 32.01
C LEU A 715 -18.30 -3.09 31.02
N MET A 716 -17.68 -2.82 29.88
CA MET A 716 -17.25 -3.89 28.98
C MET A 716 -15.96 -4.50 29.52
N LYS A 717 -15.94 -5.80 29.78
CA LYS A 717 -14.81 -6.48 30.46
C LYS A 717 -13.49 -6.19 29.76
N ASN A 718 -12.47 -5.80 30.53
CA ASN A 718 -11.14 -5.36 30.07
C ASN A 718 -11.10 -4.20 29.06
N HIS A 719 -12.22 -3.54 28.78
CA HIS A 719 -12.28 -2.43 27.82
C HIS A 719 -12.53 -1.11 28.56
N GLY A 720 -13.74 -0.92 29.09
CA GLY A 720 -14.11 0.32 29.76
C GLY A 720 -15.62 0.55 29.82
N PRO A 721 -16.06 1.68 30.40
CA PRO A 721 -17.47 2.03 30.49
C PRO A 721 -18.05 2.48 29.14
N PHE A 722 -19.28 2.04 28.88
CA PHE A 722 -20.19 2.62 27.91
C PHE A 722 -21.45 3.09 28.63
N THR A 723 -21.96 4.25 28.25
CA THR A 723 -23.18 4.82 28.83
C THR A 723 -24.15 5.29 27.75
N VAL A 724 -25.44 5.21 28.05
CA VAL A 724 -26.53 5.57 27.13
C VAL A 724 -27.45 6.61 27.76
N GLY A 725 -28.12 7.41 26.93
CA GLY A 725 -29.12 8.37 27.39
C GLY A 725 -30.14 8.76 26.36
N LYS A 726 -31.16 9.49 26.81
CA LYS A 726 -32.21 10.01 25.92
C LYS A 726 -31.67 11.06 24.94
N ASP A 727 -30.52 11.64 25.26
CA ASP A 727 -29.73 12.56 24.43
C ASP A 727 -28.24 12.43 24.81
N ALA A 728 -27.35 13.04 24.01
CA ALA A 728 -25.90 12.98 24.21
C ALA A 728 -25.46 13.54 25.58
N ARG A 729 -26.10 14.62 26.05
CA ARG A 729 -25.77 15.25 27.33
C ARG A 729 -26.10 14.34 28.51
N ASP A 730 -27.24 13.66 28.44
CA ASP A 730 -27.70 12.73 29.45
C ASP A 730 -26.82 11.46 29.50
N ALA A 731 -26.28 11.03 28.35
CA ALA A 731 -25.26 9.97 28.31
C ALA A 731 -23.93 10.44 28.95
N VAL A 732 -23.46 11.65 28.66
CA VAL A 732 -22.25 12.21 29.30
C VAL A 732 -22.40 12.32 30.82
N LYS A 733 -23.57 12.75 31.29
CA LYS A 733 -23.88 12.77 32.72
C LYS A 733 -23.74 11.37 33.34
N ALA A 734 -24.29 10.34 32.70
CA ALA A 734 -24.14 8.97 33.15
C ALA A 734 -22.66 8.55 33.21
N ALA A 735 -21.84 8.88 32.21
CA ALA A 735 -20.40 8.59 32.21
C ALA A 735 -19.66 9.25 33.39
N VAL A 736 -19.95 10.53 33.68
CA VAL A 736 -19.39 11.23 34.85
C VAL A 736 -19.80 10.54 36.15
N MET A 737 -21.07 10.15 36.26
CA MET A 737 -21.59 9.46 37.45
C MET A 737 -20.98 8.07 37.63
N VAL A 738 -20.76 7.30 36.55
CA VAL A 738 -20.08 5.98 36.61
C VAL A 738 -18.69 6.13 37.22
N GLU A 739 -17.91 7.11 36.77
CA GLU A 739 -16.55 7.32 37.29
C GLU A 739 -16.55 7.74 38.76
N ASP A 740 -17.52 8.58 39.17
CA ASP A 740 -17.64 9.01 40.57
C ASP A 740 -18.05 7.88 41.51
N VAL A 741 -19.01 7.05 41.11
CA VAL A 741 -19.41 5.88 41.91
C VAL A 741 -18.32 4.81 41.92
N ALA A 742 -17.66 4.54 40.79
CA ALA A 742 -16.54 3.61 40.70
C ALA A 742 -15.41 3.99 41.67
N ARG A 743 -15.08 5.29 41.74
CA ARG A 743 -14.10 5.86 42.67
C ARG A 743 -14.54 5.69 44.13
N SER A 744 -15.79 6.07 44.43
CA SER A 744 -16.33 6.02 45.78
C SER A 744 -16.37 4.59 46.33
N VAL A 745 -16.82 3.63 45.53
CA VAL A 745 -16.85 2.22 45.94
C VAL A 745 -15.43 1.68 46.11
N LEU A 746 -14.50 1.98 45.20
CA LEU A 746 -13.11 1.55 45.32
C LEU A 746 -12.45 2.06 46.62
N PHE A 747 -12.68 3.32 47.00
CA PHE A 747 -12.17 3.83 48.27
C PHE A 747 -12.87 3.22 49.49
N SER A 748 -14.18 2.97 49.41
CA SER A 748 -14.91 2.32 50.50
C SER A 748 -14.38 0.90 50.80
N LEU A 749 -13.94 0.17 49.78
CA LEU A 749 -13.34 -1.16 49.93
C LEU A 749 -12.03 -1.14 50.75
N GLN A 750 -11.31 -0.02 50.76
CA GLN A 750 -10.11 0.13 51.59
C GLN A 750 -10.44 0.26 53.08
N LEU A 751 -11.69 0.60 53.41
CA LEU A 751 -12.20 0.71 54.78
C LEU A 751 -12.88 -0.58 55.27
N GLY A 752 -12.99 -1.59 54.40
CA GLY A 752 -13.66 -2.87 54.66
C GLY A 752 -14.77 -3.16 53.65
N THR A 753 -15.58 -4.18 53.90
CA THR A 753 -16.69 -4.56 53.02
C THR A 753 -17.82 -3.51 53.06
N PRO A 754 -18.15 -2.85 51.94
CA PRO A 754 -19.23 -1.87 51.89
C PRO A 754 -20.59 -2.51 52.19
N GLN A 755 -21.49 -1.78 52.86
CA GLN A 755 -22.84 -2.26 53.14
C GLN A 755 -23.76 -1.96 51.94
N PRO A 756 -24.42 -2.97 51.35
CA PRO A 756 -25.34 -2.74 50.23
C PRO A 756 -26.62 -2.06 50.67
N ILE A 757 -27.20 -1.25 49.79
CA ILE A 757 -28.54 -0.70 49.99
C ILE A 757 -29.56 -1.81 49.73
N ALA A 758 -30.54 -1.97 50.63
CA ALA A 758 -31.63 -2.92 50.42
C ALA A 758 -32.40 -2.61 49.12
N GLN A 759 -32.75 -3.63 48.35
CA GLN A 759 -33.35 -3.46 47.01
C GLN A 759 -34.61 -2.56 47.02
N GLU A 760 -35.46 -2.68 48.03
CA GLU A 760 -36.66 -1.83 48.19
C GLU A 760 -36.33 -0.34 48.28
N ASN A 761 -35.20 0.01 48.90
CA ASN A 761 -34.73 1.39 49.00
C ASN A 761 -34.10 1.84 47.67
N ILE A 762 -33.39 0.96 46.96
CA ILE A 762 -32.89 1.25 45.60
C ILE A 762 -34.06 1.58 44.67
N ASP A 763 -35.11 0.75 44.69
CA ASP A 763 -36.32 0.93 43.89
C ASP A 763 -37.03 2.26 44.21
N SER A 764 -37.12 2.61 45.50
CA SER A 764 -37.71 3.87 45.95
C SER A 764 -36.90 5.09 45.53
N LEU A 765 -35.58 5.04 45.69
CA LEU A 765 -34.65 6.12 45.31
C LEU A 765 -34.68 6.37 43.81
N PHE A 766 -34.57 5.31 43.01
CA PHE A 766 -34.64 5.38 41.55
C PHE A 766 -35.97 6.01 41.10
N ASN A 767 -37.11 5.54 41.61
CA ASN A 767 -38.42 6.09 41.25
C ASN A 767 -38.52 7.59 41.60
N ARG A 768 -38.13 7.97 42.82
CA ARG A 768 -38.11 9.36 43.26
C ARG A 768 -37.26 10.22 42.33
N TYR A 769 -36.07 9.76 41.94
CA TYR A 769 -35.17 10.53 41.09
C TYR A 769 -35.69 10.70 39.66
N GLN A 770 -36.28 9.64 39.09
CA GLN A 770 -36.82 9.70 37.72
C GLN A 770 -38.14 10.50 37.62
N ASN A 771 -38.95 10.55 38.68
CA ASN A 771 -40.33 11.06 38.59
C ASN A 771 -40.68 12.25 39.52
N VAL A 772 -39.94 12.47 40.61
CA VAL A 772 -40.31 13.43 41.67
C VAL A 772 -39.24 14.48 41.92
N TYR A 773 -37.97 14.14 41.70
CA TYR A 773 -36.83 14.98 42.01
C TYR A 773 -36.51 15.97 40.87
N GLY A 774 -36.40 17.25 41.20
CA GLY A 774 -36.15 18.34 40.24
C GLY A 774 -37.06 19.54 40.51
N GLN A 775 -36.93 20.59 39.70
CA GLN A 775 -37.90 21.69 39.71
C GLN A 775 -39.08 21.37 38.79
N ASP A 776 -40.30 21.61 39.26
CA ASP A 776 -41.51 21.56 38.41
C ASP A 776 -41.36 22.62 37.29
N PRO A 777 -41.34 22.22 36.00
CA PRO A 777 -41.18 23.16 34.88
C PRO A 777 -42.28 24.23 34.82
N THR A 778 -43.38 24.08 35.57
CA THR A 778 -44.47 25.06 35.67
C THR A 778 -44.41 25.97 36.90
N GLY A 779 -43.44 25.80 37.80
CA GLY A 779 -43.21 26.71 38.92
C GLY A 779 -44.27 26.69 40.04
N SER A 780 -45.11 25.66 40.14
CA SER A 780 -45.96 25.44 41.31
C SER A 780 -45.21 24.69 42.41
N LEU A 781 -44.88 25.38 43.50
CA LEU A 781 -44.50 24.75 44.75
C LEU A 781 -45.74 24.11 45.39
N ASN A 782 -45.73 22.79 45.56
CA ASN A 782 -46.56 22.09 46.56
C ASN A 782 -45.67 21.22 47.43
#